data_AF-A0A166DDQ5-F1
#
_entry.id   AF-A0A166DDQ5-F1
#
_cell.length_a   1.000
_cell.length_b   1.000
_cell.length_c   1.000
_cell.angle_alpha   90.00
_cell.angle_beta   90.00
_cell.angle_gamma   90.00
#
_symmetry.space_group_name_H-M   'P 1'
#
loop_
_entity.id
_entity.type
_entity.pdbx_description
1 polymer ?
#
loop_
_entity_poly.entity_id
_entity_poly.type
_entity_poly.pdbx_seq_one_letter_code
_entity_poly.pdbx_strand_id
1 'polypeptide(L)'
;MYKNGFKKLSIFLIISAIIAIGAFCLIGTANAVDVTIDNTTTIRDAAINNNSFTNGSTLYLIDGVYSGTGNKNLAISKNMTLAAVNKGGAIIDMENSGRAFTINAGINLTLINITFINGNSTNGGVITSTQANIILTITNCTFENNTADNGGAIYMAGAGSNNTLENSVFKNNKASANQGAVRLSGDNSINLVYNVTFENNNAGTNFGAAYLTGDNNTNLVDNCTFENNTAAISCAALRMGGVGSSNTVENSVFKNNKASTDYGAAYLTGDNSTNLVDNCTFENNTANNYGALTMAGVGSRNTIENSVFITNTAGGICGALYIFGVNSINLVDNCTFENNIASNNIGALRMGGVGSSNTVENSVFINNIASNNIGALSISGVNSVNLVVNCTFENNTASTGSYGALGISGDDSSSVLDNVTVVNNSAAINGGGIGFTNDNNVLTIKNSIISDNSAVKEGGALFASGINQTINIEGSTFVNNSAKIGGALDINGEEGKVNIDSSLFENNSATSNGGVIDINGNFHETNINNSTFNNNSARNGGVINSNGENNNITANDTDFNNNNAVNKGGVINSNGDSNVIVLDNSTVNNNIAHNGGAISSTGDENEIAIDNSELSGNKDRLVSSEGDDNKITVDNSIITNNTAKDGLITNNGDNNNIAINNTNATNNKGDIVANTGINNIVSINNSTVTVNVIYETSTTLAVVSGNGQITIIATVTKKDTDELLSGEKVYFYVNGEQVGSAITDKYGEARFIYKVPKTANYSVYAKSQETTITNSTGKYVFKESASVTKTLNVNKPLTPAKIKVYSKKTTSKKTKKYKIYYITYSIKNYGEKTGSKTFTESLKKILKKYKLYKIQTTKNTKYSYNKASKILKTMVKNLAYNKIAKLKITVYRKA
;
A
#
# COMPACT_ATOMS: atom_id res chain seq x y z
N MET A 1 -36.80 -1.46 -15.26
CA MET A 1 -38.00 -2.34 -15.28
C MET A 1 -38.70 -2.47 -16.66
N TYR A 2 -38.64 -1.49 -17.58
CA TYR A 2 -39.37 -1.59 -18.87
C TYR A 2 -38.61 -2.28 -20.04
N LYS A 3 -37.29 -2.54 -19.93
CA LYS A 3 -36.48 -3.19 -20.99
C LYS A 3 -36.75 -4.70 -21.14
N ASN A 4 -36.97 -5.44 -20.04
CA ASN A 4 -37.16 -6.89 -20.08
C ASN A 4 -38.52 -7.32 -20.66
N GLY A 5 -39.54 -6.44 -20.61
CA GLY A 5 -40.86 -6.71 -21.18
C GLY A 5 -40.85 -6.74 -22.72
N PHE A 6 -40.06 -5.88 -23.36
CA PHE A 6 -39.96 -5.81 -24.82
C PHE A 6 -39.08 -6.94 -25.41
N LYS A 7 -37.98 -7.32 -24.75
CA LYS A 7 -37.13 -8.46 -25.17
C LYS A 7 -37.90 -9.80 -25.11
N LYS A 8 -38.64 -10.05 -24.02
CA LYS A 8 -39.50 -11.25 -23.92
C LYS A 8 -40.59 -11.27 -24.97
N LEU A 9 -41.15 -10.10 -25.34
CA LEU A 9 -42.18 -10.01 -26.36
C LEU A 9 -41.63 -10.31 -27.77
N SER A 10 -40.40 -9.90 -28.11
CA SER A 10 -39.81 -10.19 -29.43
C SER A 10 -39.41 -11.66 -29.58
N ILE A 11 -38.81 -12.28 -28.55
CA ILE A 11 -38.48 -13.72 -28.57
C ILE A 11 -39.76 -14.55 -28.60
N PHE A 12 -40.77 -14.19 -27.80
CA PHE A 12 -42.08 -14.85 -27.84
C PHE A 12 -42.76 -14.71 -29.21
N LEU A 13 -42.66 -13.55 -29.89
CA LEU A 13 -43.19 -13.36 -31.23
C LEU A 13 -42.43 -14.17 -32.29
N ILE A 14 -41.11 -14.31 -32.16
CA ILE A 14 -40.28 -15.14 -33.05
C ILE A 14 -40.59 -16.62 -32.83
N ILE A 15 -40.60 -17.11 -31.59
CA ILE A 15 -40.99 -18.48 -31.24
C ILE A 15 -42.43 -18.77 -31.67
N SER A 16 -43.38 -17.84 -31.45
CA SER A 16 -44.76 -17.98 -31.90
C SER A 16 -44.88 -17.97 -33.43
N ALA A 17 -44.06 -17.19 -34.14
CA ALA A 17 -44.00 -17.20 -35.59
C ALA A 17 -43.36 -18.49 -36.14
N ILE A 18 -42.38 -19.09 -35.45
CA ILE A 18 -41.73 -20.35 -35.84
C ILE A 18 -42.63 -21.56 -35.54
N ILE A 19 -43.30 -21.59 -34.38
CA ILE A 19 -44.34 -22.57 -34.08
C ILE A 19 -45.50 -22.41 -35.08
N ALA A 20 -45.86 -21.17 -35.45
CA ALA A 20 -46.82 -20.94 -36.52
C ALA A 20 -46.31 -21.43 -37.88
N ILE A 21 -45.03 -21.25 -38.24
CA ILE A 21 -44.45 -21.77 -39.50
C ILE A 21 -44.41 -23.30 -39.51
N GLY A 22 -44.03 -23.94 -38.39
CA GLY A 22 -44.10 -25.40 -38.21
C GLY A 22 -45.54 -25.92 -38.28
N ALA A 23 -46.51 -25.17 -37.76
CA ALA A 23 -47.94 -25.46 -37.88
C ALA A 23 -48.51 -25.13 -39.27
N PHE A 24 -47.96 -24.16 -40.00
CA PHE A 24 -48.37 -23.82 -41.37
C PHE A 24 -47.84 -24.81 -42.41
N CYS A 25 -46.81 -25.61 -42.08
CA CYS A 25 -46.43 -26.79 -42.87
C CYS A 25 -47.49 -27.91 -42.85
N LEU A 26 -48.48 -27.86 -41.94
CA LEU A 26 -49.63 -28.79 -41.96
C LEU A 26 -50.72 -28.38 -42.98
N ILE A 27 -50.57 -27.24 -43.67
CA ILE A 27 -51.58 -26.74 -44.61
C ILE A 27 -50.95 -26.49 -45.99
N GLY A 28 -50.35 -27.54 -46.55
CA GLY A 28 -50.00 -27.66 -47.96
C GLY A 28 -50.90 -28.69 -48.64
N THR A 29 -51.70 -28.23 -49.60
CA THR A 29 -52.76 -28.94 -50.31
C THR A 29 -52.37 -30.27 -50.97
N ALA A 30 -53.28 -31.26 -50.81
CA ALA A 30 -53.55 -32.45 -51.65
C ALA A 30 -52.45 -33.54 -51.78
N ASN A 31 -52.73 -34.70 -51.17
CA ASN A 31 -52.09 -36.03 -51.32
C ASN A 31 -50.86 -36.39 -50.46
N ALA A 32 -50.58 -35.71 -49.34
CA ALA A 32 -49.63 -36.23 -48.35
C ALA A 32 -50.18 -37.52 -47.73
N VAL A 33 -49.37 -38.58 -47.69
CA VAL A 33 -49.76 -39.91 -47.17
C VAL A 33 -49.03 -40.20 -45.88
N ASP A 34 -49.75 -40.70 -44.88
CA ASP A 34 -49.14 -41.28 -43.68
C ASP A 34 -48.86 -42.76 -43.93
N VAL A 35 -47.59 -43.14 -43.85
CA VAL A 35 -47.13 -44.53 -43.98
C VAL A 35 -46.59 -44.96 -42.63
N THR A 36 -46.96 -46.14 -42.14
CA THR A 36 -46.40 -46.72 -40.91
C THR A 36 -45.68 -48.02 -41.26
N ILE A 37 -44.46 -48.19 -40.75
CA ILE A 37 -43.67 -49.41 -40.96
C ILE A 37 -43.10 -49.94 -39.64
N ASP A 38 -42.94 -51.26 -39.56
CA ASP A 38 -42.05 -51.90 -38.58
C ASP A 38 -40.64 -52.03 -39.15
N ASN A 39 -39.72 -52.64 -38.39
CA ASN A 39 -38.33 -52.82 -38.80
C ASN A 39 -38.10 -53.95 -39.81
N THR A 40 -39.15 -54.57 -40.36
CA THR A 40 -39.05 -55.53 -41.47
C THR A 40 -39.11 -54.85 -42.83
N THR A 41 -39.71 -53.65 -42.90
CA THR A 41 -39.72 -52.80 -44.10
C THR A 41 -38.65 -51.72 -43.99
N THR A 42 -37.92 -51.45 -45.06
CA THR A 42 -36.86 -50.45 -45.04
C THR A 42 -37.39 -49.03 -45.27
N ILE A 43 -36.74 -48.03 -44.69
CA ILE A 43 -37.06 -46.61 -44.91
C ILE A 43 -36.94 -46.27 -46.41
N ARG A 44 -35.94 -46.83 -47.09
CA ARG A 44 -35.76 -46.66 -48.54
C ARG A 44 -36.98 -47.13 -49.32
N ASP A 45 -37.51 -48.31 -49.03
CA ASP A 45 -38.65 -48.86 -49.76
C ASP A 45 -39.95 -48.14 -49.43
N ALA A 46 -40.12 -47.71 -48.17
CA ALA A 46 -41.32 -47.04 -47.70
C ALA A 46 -41.44 -45.57 -48.17
N ALA A 47 -40.33 -44.83 -48.26
CA ALA A 47 -40.32 -43.40 -48.55
C ALA A 47 -39.61 -43.00 -49.85
N ILE A 48 -38.44 -43.58 -50.15
CA ILE A 48 -37.58 -43.12 -51.26
C ILE A 48 -38.03 -43.74 -52.58
N ASN A 49 -38.20 -45.07 -52.61
CA ASN A 49 -38.61 -45.84 -53.78
C ASN A 49 -40.14 -45.95 -53.92
N ASN A 50 -40.89 -45.32 -53.02
CA ASN A 50 -42.35 -45.35 -53.01
C ASN A 50 -42.93 -44.15 -53.79
N ASN A 51 -43.57 -44.43 -54.92
CA ASN A 51 -44.24 -43.41 -55.73
C ASN A 51 -45.47 -42.81 -55.06
N SER A 52 -46.09 -43.53 -54.11
CA SER A 52 -47.21 -43.02 -53.30
C SER A 52 -46.75 -42.14 -52.15
N PHE A 53 -45.47 -42.14 -51.80
CA PHE A 53 -44.89 -41.23 -50.81
C PHE A 53 -44.52 -39.91 -51.49
N THR A 54 -45.36 -38.89 -51.31
CA THR A 54 -45.29 -37.59 -52.00
C THR A 54 -44.71 -36.49 -51.11
N ASN A 55 -44.47 -35.29 -51.67
CA ASN A 55 -44.04 -34.14 -50.87
C ASN A 55 -45.02 -33.83 -49.72
N GLY A 56 -44.48 -33.69 -48.52
CA GLY A 56 -45.23 -33.45 -47.28
C GLY A 56 -45.70 -34.73 -46.58
N SER A 57 -45.40 -35.91 -47.11
CA SER A 57 -45.80 -37.19 -46.50
C SER A 57 -45.05 -37.47 -45.18
N THR A 58 -45.69 -38.24 -44.30
CA THR A 58 -45.12 -38.66 -43.01
C THR A 58 -44.86 -40.16 -43.00
N LEU A 59 -43.67 -40.57 -42.60
CA LEU A 59 -43.33 -41.97 -42.32
C LEU A 59 -43.22 -42.17 -40.81
N TYR A 60 -44.08 -43.03 -40.26
CA TYR A 60 -44.07 -43.46 -38.87
C TYR A 60 -43.29 -44.78 -38.70
N LEU A 61 -42.36 -44.79 -37.75
CA LEU A 61 -41.56 -45.95 -37.37
C LEU A 61 -42.11 -46.55 -36.07
N ILE A 62 -42.57 -47.79 -36.13
CA ILE A 62 -42.88 -48.58 -34.93
C ILE A 62 -41.57 -48.90 -34.21
N ASP A 63 -41.64 -49.17 -32.91
CA ASP A 63 -40.48 -49.51 -32.09
C ASP A 63 -39.67 -50.67 -32.70
N GLY A 64 -38.36 -50.49 -32.78
CA GLY A 64 -37.47 -51.44 -33.42
C GLY A 64 -36.14 -50.84 -33.85
N VAL A 65 -35.20 -51.71 -34.19
CA VAL A 65 -33.90 -51.34 -34.75
C VAL A 65 -33.95 -51.46 -36.27
N TYR A 66 -33.74 -50.34 -36.95
CA TYR A 66 -33.69 -50.19 -38.41
C TYR A 66 -32.22 -50.13 -38.85
N SER A 67 -31.67 -51.28 -39.22
CA SER A 67 -30.28 -51.42 -39.69
C SER A 67 -30.22 -51.92 -41.13
N GLY A 68 -29.01 -52.06 -41.68
CA GLY A 68 -28.79 -52.54 -43.04
C GLY A 68 -28.95 -51.48 -44.13
N THR A 69 -28.69 -51.87 -45.38
CA THR A 69 -28.53 -50.94 -46.52
C THR A 69 -29.77 -50.13 -46.84
N GLY A 70 -30.98 -50.65 -46.59
CA GLY A 70 -32.23 -49.94 -46.82
C GLY A 70 -32.52 -48.81 -45.83
N ASN A 71 -31.76 -48.71 -44.73
CA ASN A 71 -31.98 -47.73 -43.66
C ASN A 71 -30.83 -46.71 -43.53
N LYS A 72 -29.83 -46.78 -44.42
CA LYS A 72 -28.70 -45.85 -44.47
C LYS A 72 -28.34 -45.40 -45.89
N ASN A 73 -27.62 -44.29 -45.96
CA ASN A 73 -27.18 -43.57 -47.16
C ASN A 73 -28.35 -43.17 -48.07
N LEU A 74 -29.40 -42.60 -47.48
CA LEU A 74 -30.62 -42.22 -48.17
C LEU A 74 -30.54 -40.76 -48.65
N ALA A 75 -30.81 -40.53 -49.93
CA ALA A 75 -30.90 -39.18 -50.49
C ALA A 75 -32.34 -38.66 -50.37
N ILE A 76 -32.54 -37.62 -49.57
CA ILE A 76 -33.84 -36.99 -49.35
C ILE A 76 -34.06 -35.94 -50.43
N SER A 77 -35.02 -36.21 -51.32
CA SER A 77 -35.37 -35.38 -52.48
C SER A 77 -36.82 -34.86 -52.45
N LYS A 78 -37.55 -35.16 -51.37
CA LYS A 78 -38.94 -34.75 -51.15
C LYS A 78 -39.05 -34.13 -49.76
N ASN A 79 -39.94 -33.17 -49.61
CA ASN A 79 -40.32 -32.68 -48.29
C ASN A 79 -40.97 -33.83 -47.51
N MET A 80 -40.52 -34.12 -46.29
CA MET A 80 -41.06 -35.24 -45.53
C MET A 80 -40.85 -35.11 -44.02
N THR A 81 -41.71 -35.82 -43.29
CA THR A 81 -41.57 -36.08 -41.85
C THR A 81 -41.24 -37.55 -41.61
N LEU A 82 -40.25 -37.82 -40.77
CA LEU A 82 -39.95 -39.15 -40.24
C LEU A 82 -40.10 -39.12 -38.72
N ALA A 83 -41.00 -39.93 -38.19
CA ALA A 83 -41.35 -39.90 -36.77
C ALA A 83 -41.37 -41.31 -36.17
N ALA A 84 -40.79 -41.50 -34.98
CA ALA A 84 -41.06 -42.70 -34.20
C ALA A 84 -42.43 -42.58 -33.52
N VAL A 85 -43.19 -43.68 -33.50
CA VAL A 85 -44.50 -43.74 -32.82
C VAL A 85 -44.33 -43.49 -31.32
N ASN A 86 -43.33 -44.12 -30.70
CA ASN A 86 -42.94 -43.88 -29.31
C ASN A 86 -41.57 -43.21 -29.23
N LYS A 87 -41.41 -42.25 -28.32
CA LYS A 87 -40.14 -41.55 -28.08
C LYS A 87 -39.02 -42.53 -27.71
N GLY A 88 -37.97 -42.56 -28.54
CA GLY A 88 -36.81 -43.44 -28.37
C GLY A 88 -37.06 -44.91 -28.76
N GLY A 89 -38.27 -45.26 -29.20
CA GLY A 89 -38.64 -46.63 -29.55
C GLY A 89 -38.08 -47.10 -30.89
N ALA A 90 -37.96 -46.19 -31.87
CA ALA A 90 -37.31 -46.48 -33.15
C ALA A 90 -35.85 -46.04 -33.13
N ILE A 91 -34.94 -46.99 -33.39
CA ILE A 91 -33.50 -46.79 -33.47
C ILE A 91 -33.07 -47.00 -34.91
N ILE A 92 -32.48 -46.00 -35.54
CA ILE A 92 -31.79 -46.17 -36.83
C ILE A 92 -30.32 -46.42 -36.50
N ASP A 93 -29.79 -47.57 -36.92
CA ASP A 93 -28.41 -47.99 -36.66
C ASP A 93 -27.62 -48.06 -37.98
N MET A 94 -26.56 -47.26 -38.07
CA MET A 94 -25.70 -47.17 -39.25
C MET A 94 -24.57 -48.20 -39.23
N GLU A 95 -24.45 -48.98 -38.15
CA GLU A 95 -23.51 -50.10 -38.03
C GLU A 95 -22.04 -49.68 -38.19
N ASN A 96 -21.67 -48.51 -37.67
CA ASN A 96 -20.35 -47.91 -37.78
C ASN A 96 -19.90 -47.66 -39.23
N SER A 97 -20.85 -47.52 -40.17
CA SER A 97 -20.55 -47.34 -41.60
C SER A 97 -21.65 -46.59 -42.35
N GLY A 98 -21.31 -45.42 -42.90
CA GLY A 98 -22.21 -44.56 -43.65
C GLY A 98 -22.96 -43.58 -42.75
N ARG A 99 -23.99 -42.95 -43.31
CA ARG A 99 -24.85 -41.97 -42.64
C ARG A 99 -26.33 -42.32 -42.86
N ALA A 100 -27.26 -41.72 -42.14
CA ALA A 100 -28.68 -41.91 -42.42
C ALA A 100 -29.11 -41.15 -43.70
N PHE A 101 -28.86 -39.84 -43.74
CA PHE A 101 -29.47 -38.94 -44.73
C PHE A 101 -28.49 -37.97 -45.40
N THR A 102 -28.69 -37.76 -46.71
CA THR A 102 -28.16 -36.63 -47.49
C THR A 102 -29.34 -35.81 -48.03
N ILE A 103 -29.39 -34.51 -47.75
CA ILE A 103 -30.55 -33.66 -48.08
C ILE A 103 -30.28 -32.85 -49.35
N ASN A 104 -31.20 -32.88 -50.32
CA ASN A 104 -31.10 -32.09 -51.55
C ASN A 104 -31.51 -30.62 -51.35
N ALA A 105 -31.19 -29.76 -52.32
CA ALA A 105 -31.54 -28.34 -52.29
C ALA A 105 -33.05 -28.12 -52.16
N GLY A 106 -33.47 -27.13 -51.36
CA GLY A 106 -34.88 -26.73 -51.26
C GLY A 106 -35.78 -27.70 -50.50
N ILE A 107 -35.21 -28.67 -49.76
CA ILE A 107 -35.97 -29.73 -49.10
C ILE A 107 -36.22 -29.42 -47.62
N ASN A 108 -37.43 -29.76 -47.17
CA ASN A 108 -37.82 -29.73 -45.76
C ASN A 108 -37.81 -31.15 -45.18
N LEU A 109 -36.92 -31.41 -44.22
CA LEU A 109 -36.85 -32.68 -43.49
C LEU A 109 -37.18 -32.45 -42.02
N THR A 110 -38.21 -33.13 -41.53
CA THR A 110 -38.59 -33.14 -40.12
C THR A 110 -38.34 -34.51 -39.50
N LEU A 111 -37.60 -34.57 -38.39
CA LEU A 111 -37.28 -35.79 -37.65
C LEU A 111 -37.82 -35.69 -36.22
N ILE A 112 -38.61 -36.68 -35.79
CA ILE A 112 -39.30 -36.64 -34.49
C ILE A 112 -39.09 -37.95 -33.73
N ASN A 113 -38.70 -37.88 -32.45
CA ASN A 113 -38.72 -39.01 -31.51
C ASN A 113 -37.75 -40.18 -31.82
N ILE A 114 -36.77 -40.00 -32.72
CA ILE A 114 -35.90 -41.09 -33.23
C ILE A 114 -34.54 -41.08 -32.53
N THR A 115 -33.98 -42.28 -32.34
CA THR A 115 -32.60 -42.47 -31.90
C THR A 115 -31.72 -42.86 -33.10
N PHE A 116 -30.59 -42.16 -33.30
CA PHE A 116 -29.59 -42.42 -34.33
C PHE A 116 -28.28 -42.85 -33.70
N ILE A 117 -27.79 -44.03 -34.08
CA ILE A 117 -26.55 -44.59 -33.53
C ILE A 117 -25.56 -45.05 -34.59
N ASN A 118 -24.28 -45.03 -34.20
CA ASN A 118 -23.17 -45.64 -34.92
C ASN A 118 -23.03 -45.14 -36.38
N GLY A 119 -23.36 -43.89 -36.66
CA GLY A 119 -22.99 -43.21 -37.90
C GLY A 119 -21.47 -43.14 -38.05
N ASN A 120 -20.94 -43.35 -39.25
CA ASN A 120 -19.50 -43.20 -39.53
C ASN A 120 -19.26 -42.78 -40.98
N SER A 121 -18.85 -41.53 -41.18
CA SER A 121 -18.84 -40.88 -42.49
C SER A 121 -17.80 -39.76 -42.56
N THR A 122 -17.51 -39.21 -43.74
CA THR A 122 -16.60 -38.05 -43.84
C THR A 122 -17.22 -36.78 -43.25
N ASN A 123 -18.45 -36.44 -43.65
CA ASN A 123 -19.17 -35.26 -43.16
C ASN A 123 -20.54 -35.70 -42.66
N GLY A 124 -20.89 -35.35 -41.42
CA GLY A 124 -22.16 -35.74 -40.82
C GLY A 124 -22.25 -37.24 -40.64
N GLY A 125 -21.99 -37.75 -39.43
CA GLY A 125 -22.13 -39.18 -39.15
C GLY A 125 -23.54 -39.70 -39.42
N VAL A 126 -24.54 -38.83 -39.33
CA VAL A 126 -25.96 -39.16 -39.54
C VAL A 126 -26.57 -38.34 -40.68
N ILE A 127 -26.37 -37.02 -40.70
CA ILE A 127 -27.04 -36.11 -41.65
C ILE A 127 -26.01 -35.20 -42.33
N THR A 128 -26.11 -35.06 -43.66
CA THR A 128 -25.34 -34.03 -44.37
C THR A 128 -26.15 -33.23 -45.39
N SER A 129 -25.78 -31.96 -45.61
CA SER A 129 -25.96 -31.25 -46.88
C SER A 129 -25.07 -30.01 -47.03
N THR A 130 -24.73 -29.69 -48.27
CA THR A 130 -24.09 -28.43 -48.70
C THR A 130 -24.99 -27.61 -49.64
N GLN A 131 -26.22 -28.06 -49.87
CA GLN A 131 -27.13 -27.47 -50.85
C GLN A 131 -27.99 -26.36 -50.23
N ALA A 132 -28.34 -25.34 -51.03
CA ALA A 132 -29.04 -24.16 -50.54
C ALA A 132 -30.51 -24.40 -50.16
N ASN A 133 -31.05 -23.49 -49.35
CA ASN A 133 -32.46 -23.35 -48.98
C ASN A 133 -33.07 -24.61 -48.35
N ILE A 134 -32.34 -25.29 -47.45
CA ILE A 134 -32.84 -26.46 -46.75
C ILE A 134 -33.53 -26.06 -45.46
N ILE A 135 -34.61 -26.76 -45.11
CA ILE A 135 -35.20 -26.69 -43.78
C ILE A 135 -34.98 -28.04 -43.08
N LEU A 136 -34.23 -28.02 -41.98
CA LEU A 136 -34.02 -29.19 -41.13
C LEU A 136 -34.65 -28.95 -39.75
N THR A 137 -35.61 -29.77 -39.37
CA THR A 137 -36.25 -29.72 -38.05
C THR A 137 -36.04 -31.05 -37.33
N ILE A 138 -35.46 -31.00 -36.13
CA ILE A 138 -35.17 -32.16 -35.29
C ILE A 138 -35.78 -31.92 -33.93
N THR A 139 -36.72 -32.77 -33.54
CA THR A 139 -37.46 -32.62 -32.28
C THR A 139 -37.48 -33.94 -31.52
N ASN A 140 -37.11 -33.91 -30.23
CA ASN A 140 -37.15 -35.10 -29.35
C ASN A 140 -36.28 -36.28 -29.83
N CYS A 141 -35.20 -36.03 -30.56
CA CYS A 141 -34.32 -37.07 -31.09
C CYS A 141 -33.06 -37.26 -30.24
N THR A 142 -32.44 -38.42 -30.36
CA THR A 142 -31.13 -38.73 -29.74
C THR A 142 -30.12 -39.10 -30.82
N PHE A 143 -28.94 -38.50 -30.77
CA PHE A 143 -27.79 -38.80 -31.64
C PHE A 143 -26.65 -39.29 -30.76
N GLU A 144 -26.37 -40.59 -30.81
CA GLU A 144 -25.42 -41.23 -29.90
C GLU A 144 -24.33 -42.02 -30.64
N ASN A 145 -23.07 -41.86 -30.20
CA ASN A 145 -21.91 -42.61 -30.71
C ASN A 145 -21.71 -42.47 -32.23
N ASN A 146 -22.06 -41.32 -32.81
CA ASN A 146 -21.85 -41.07 -34.23
C ASN A 146 -20.47 -40.44 -34.45
N THR A 147 -19.78 -40.89 -35.50
CA THR A 147 -18.45 -40.44 -35.87
C THR A 147 -18.45 -39.81 -37.26
N ALA A 148 -17.67 -38.74 -37.43
CA ALA A 148 -17.32 -38.24 -38.75
C ALA A 148 -15.91 -37.63 -38.78
N ASP A 149 -15.45 -37.17 -39.95
CA ASP A 149 -14.29 -36.25 -39.98
C ASP A 149 -14.72 -34.84 -39.56
N ASN A 150 -15.87 -34.36 -40.07
CA ASN A 150 -16.47 -33.08 -39.67
C ASN A 150 -17.95 -33.24 -39.31
N GLY A 151 -18.37 -32.70 -38.16
CA GLY A 151 -19.75 -32.78 -37.68
C GLY A 151 -20.11 -34.22 -37.31
N GLY A 152 -19.71 -34.68 -36.12
CA GLY A 152 -19.81 -36.09 -35.72
C GLY A 152 -21.18 -36.73 -35.94
N ALA A 153 -22.26 -35.96 -35.82
CA ALA A 153 -23.62 -36.36 -36.19
C ALA A 153 -24.18 -35.59 -37.39
N ILE A 154 -24.07 -34.26 -37.40
CA ILE A 154 -24.76 -33.39 -38.38
C ILE A 154 -23.78 -32.44 -39.05
N TYR A 155 -23.86 -32.34 -40.38
CA TYR A 155 -23.13 -31.37 -41.18
C TYR A 155 -24.06 -30.65 -42.16
N MET A 156 -24.41 -29.40 -41.89
CA MET A 156 -25.22 -28.53 -42.75
C MET A 156 -24.41 -27.28 -43.12
N ALA A 157 -24.22 -27.01 -44.41
CA ALA A 157 -23.40 -25.89 -44.89
C ALA A 157 -24.00 -25.11 -46.08
N GLY A 158 -25.22 -25.41 -46.50
CA GLY A 158 -25.86 -24.72 -47.62
C GLY A 158 -26.45 -23.36 -47.23
N ALA A 159 -26.23 -22.35 -48.06
CA ALA A 159 -26.74 -20.99 -47.84
C ALA A 159 -28.28 -20.92 -47.83
N GLY A 160 -28.84 -19.96 -47.10
CA GLY A 160 -30.29 -19.74 -46.99
C GLY A 160 -31.03 -20.85 -46.24
N SER A 161 -30.32 -21.66 -45.44
CA SER A 161 -30.94 -22.80 -44.75
C SER A 161 -31.49 -22.42 -43.38
N ASN A 162 -32.59 -23.06 -42.98
CA ASN A 162 -33.20 -22.90 -41.67
C ASN A 162 -33.10 -24.22 -40.90
N ASN A 163 -32.29 -24.24 -39.85
CA ASN A 163 -32.04 -25.43 -39.05
C ASN A 163 -32.62 -25.22 -37.65
N THR A 164 -33.38 -26.19 -37.16
CA THR A 164 -34.02 -26.19 -35.85
C THR A 164 -33.73 -27.50 -35.13
N LEU A 165 -33.08 -27.41 -33.97
CA LEU A 165 -32.82 -28.52 -33.05
C LEU A 165 -33.56 -28.26 -31.73
N GLU A 166 -34.42 -29.19 -31.34
CA GLU A 166 -35.34 -29.04 -30.22
C GLU A 166 -35.37 -30.27 -29.32
N ASN A 167 -35.34 -30.08 -27.99
CA ASN A 167 -35.65 -31.12 -27.00
C ASN A 167 -34.85 -32.42 -27.24
N SER A 168 -33.63 -32.29 -27.76
CA SER A 168 -32.84 -33.39 -28.34
C SER A 168 -31.51 -33.57 -27.62
N VAL A 169 -30.89 -34.74 -27.80
CA VAL A 169 -29.64 -35.10 -27.12
C VAL A 169 -28.58 -35.49 -28.15
N PHE A 170 -27.39 -34.90 -28.04
CA PHE A 170 -26.18 -35.26 -28.76
C PHE A 170 -25.15 -35.79 -27.77
N LYS A 171 -24.96 -37.10 -27.75
CA LYS A 171 -24.13 -37.78 -26.76
C LYS A 171 -23.00 -38.58 -27.39
N ASN A 172 -21.79 -38.44 -26.86
CA ASN A 172 -20.62 -39.24 -27.27
C ASN A 172 -20.33 -39.18 -28.79
N ASN A 173 -20.73 -38.10 -29.48
CA ASN A 173 -20.42 -37.97 -30.89
C ASN A 173 -18.98 -37.50 -31.06
N LYS A 174 -18.33 -37.97 -32.13
CA LYS A 174 -16.91 -37.75 -32.36
C LYS A 174 -16.64 -37.21 -33.75
N ALA A 175 -15.82 -36.17 -33.84
CA ALA A 175 -15.19 -35.75 -35.09
C ALA A 175 -13.69 -36.05 -35.06
N SER A 176 -13.15 -36.71 -36.09
CA SER A 176 -11.70 -36.93 -36.23
C SER A 176 -10.95 -35.61 -36.48
N ALA A 177 -11.60 -34.64 -37.13
CA ALA A 177 -11.15 -33.26 -37.27
C ALA A 177 -12.01 -32.32 -36.41
N ASN A 178 -12.97 -31.60 -37.00
CA ASN A 178 -13.67 -30.50 -36.34
C ASN A 178 -15.15 -30.78 -36.08
N GLN A 179 -15.76 -30.06 -35.12
CA GLN A 179 -17.20 -30.12 -34.80
C GLN A 179 -17.64 -31.50 -34.28
N GLY A 180 -17.43 -31.77 -33.00
CA GLY A 180 -17.63 -33.10 -32.41
C GLY A 180 -19.04 -33.67 -32.57
N ALA A 181 -20.08 -32.84 -32.65
CA ALA A 181 -21.46 -33.30 -32.91
C ALA A 181 -22.12 -32.60 -34.10
N VAL A 182 -22.21 -31.28 -34.09
CA VAL A 182 -23.09 -30.52 -34.99
C VAL A 182 -22.35 -29.38 -35.68
N ARG A 183 -22.51 -29.28 -36.99
CA ARG A 183 -22.13 -28.12 -37.80
C ARG A 183 -23.33 -27.57 -38.56
N LEU A 184 -23.60 -26.28 -38.37
CA LEU A 184 -24.59 -25.47 -39.09
C LEU A 184 -23.87 -24.22 -39.60
N SER A 185 -23.49 -24.16 -40.88
CA SER A 185 -22.52 -23.17 -41.37
C SER A 185 -22.87 -22.46 -42.69
N GLY A 186 -24.12 -22.49 -43.14
CA GLY A 186 -24.53 -21.79 -44.37
C GLY A 186 -24.71 -20.29 -44.13
N ASP A 187 -24.38 -19.45 -45.10
CA ASP A 187 -24.63 -18.00 -45.02
C ASP A 187 -26.13 -17.68 -45.15
N ASN A 188 -26.56 -16.49 -44.70
CA ASN A 188 -27.94 -16.01 -44.71
C ASN A 188 -28.93 -17.04 -44.13
N SER A 189 -28.50 -17.75 -43.09
CA SER A 189 -29.20 -18.89 -42.51
C SER A 189 -29.73 -18.58 -41.11
N ILE A 190 -30.74 -19.34 -40.70
CA ILE A 190 -31.31 -19.30 -39.36
C ILE A 190 -30.99 -20.61 -38.67
N ASN A 191 -30.31 -20.57 -37.53
CA ASN A 191 -29.94 -21.74 -36.75
C ASN A 191 -30.48 -21.58 -35.32
N LEU A 192 -31.47 -22.41 -34.98
CA LEU A 192 -32.15 -22.39 -33.68
C LEU A 192 -31.88 -23.69 -32.94
N VAL A 193 -31.33 -23.59 -31.74
CA VAL A 193 -30.99 -24.73 -30.89
C VAL A 193 -31.59 -24.47 -29.51
N TYR A 194 -32.63 -25.21 -29.16
CA TYR A 194 -33.35 -24.98 -27.91
C TYR A 194 -33.63 -26.25 -27.13
N ASN A 195 -33.40 -26.17 -25.82
CA ASN A 195 -33.54 -27.32 -24.91
C ASN A 195 -32.78 -28.55 -25.41
N VAL A 196 -31.52 -28.35 -25.84
CA VAL A 196 -30.65 -29.40 -26.36
C VAL A 196 -29.53 -29.70 -25.37
N THR A 197 -29.23 -30.98 -25.20
CA THR A 197 -28.09 -31.44 -24.40
C THR A 197 -26.98 -31.94 -25.31
N PHE A 198 -25.78 -31.35 -25.19
CA PHE A 198 -24.54 -31.81 -25.79
C PHE A 198 -23.64 -32.39 -24.70
N GLU A 199 -23.55 -33.72 -24.63
CA GLU A 199 -22.84 -34.45 -23.58
C GLU A 199 -21.68 -35.26 -24.16
N ASN A 200 -20.47 -35.09 -23.59
CA ASN A 200 -19.28 -35.90 -23.91
C ASN A 200 -18.91 -35.93 -25.41
N ASN A 201 -19.22 -34.88 -26.16
CA ASN A 201 -18.83 -34.83 -27.58
C ASN A 201 -17.34 -34.45 -27.70
N ASN A 202 -16.68 -35.01 -28.71
CA ASN A 202 -15.23 -34.89 -28.86
C ASN A 202 -14.84 -34.48 -30.28
N ALA A 203 -14.00 -33.45 -30.40
CA ALA A 203 -13.33 -33.09 -31.65
C ALA A 203 -11.83 -33.35 -31.57
N GLY A 204 -11.29 -34.02 -32.59
CA GLY A 204 -9.86 -34.28 -32.75
C GLY A 204 -9.03 -33.02 -33.01
N THR A 205 -9.66 -31.90 -33.38
CA THR A 205 -9.03 -30.58 -33.49
C THR A 205 -9.84 -29.51 -32.74
N ASN A 206 -10.90 -28.94 -33.33
CA ASN A 206 -11.62 -27.78 -32.80
C ASN A 206 -13.13 -28.02 -32.68
N PHE A 207 -13.77 -27.30 -31.76
CA PHE A 207 -15.23 -27.22 -31.61
C PHE A 207 -15.83 -28.55 -31.14
N GLY A 208 -15.67 -28.87 -29.86
CA GLY A 208 -15.98 -30.21 -29.33
C GLY A 208 -17.46 -30.62 -29.39
N ALA A 209 -18.41 -29.69 -29.49
CA ALA A 209 -19.83 -30.03 -29.65
C ALA A 209 -20.48 -29.41 -30.89
N ALA A 210 -20.71 -28.10 -30.90
CA ALA A 210 -21.55 -27.41 -31.87
C ALA A 210 -20.83 -26.22 -32.53
N TYR A 211 -21.15 -25.98 -33.80
CA TYR A 211 -20.58 -24.93 -34.62
C TYR A 211 -21.67 -24.28 -35.49
N LEU A 212 -22.04 -23.05 -35.15
CA LEU A 212 -23.11 -22.27 -35.77
C LEU A 212 -22.49 -21.01 -36.41
N THR A 213 -22.17 -21.04 -37.70
CA THR A 213 -21.52 -19.89 -38.36
C THR A 213 -22.12 -19.57 -39.72
N GLY A 214 -21.64 -18.51 -40.36
CA GLY A 214 -22.03 -18.07 -41.70
C GLY A 214 -22.39 -16.59 -41.66
N ASP A 215 -22.19 -15.88 -42.76
CA ASP A 215 -22.40 -14.43 -42.81
C ASP A 215 -23.89 -14.08 -42.84
N ASN A 216 -24.26 -12.98 -42.17
CA ASN A 216 -25.63 -12.51 -41.99
C ASN A 216 -26.57 -13.58 -41.40
N ASN A 217 -26.04 -14.41 -40.50
CA ASN A 217 -26.82 -15.46 -39.86
C ASN A 217 -27.57 -14.96 -38.63
N THR A 218 -28.67 -15.64 -38.33
CA THR A 218 -29.33 -15.58 -37.02
C THR A 218 -29.08 -16.91 -36.30
N ASN A 219 -28.25 -16.88 -35.27
CA ASN A 219 -27.89 -18.05 -34.48
C ASN A 219 -28.42 -17.87 -33.05
N LEU A 220 -29.25 -18.81 -32.58
CA LEU A 220 -29.81 -18.84 -31.23
C LEU A 220 -29.52 -20.17 -30.55
N VAL A 221 -28.98 -20.09 -29.33
CA VAL A 221 -28.83 -21.21 -28.40
C VAL A 221 -29.56 -20.84 -27.11
N ASP A 222 -30.69 -21.49 -26.82
CA ASP A 222 -31.53 -21.19 -25.66
C ASP A 222 -31.77 -22.45 -24.80
N ASN A 223 -31.67 -22.30 -23.48
CA ASN A 223 -31.96 -23.36 -22.51
C ASN A 223 -31.19 -24.66 -22.80
N CYS A 224 -29.94 -24.56 -23.25
CA CYS A 224 -29.13 -25.71 -23.64
C CYS A 224 -28.11 -26.08 -22.55
N THR A 225 -27.68 -27.34 -22.57
CA THR A 225 -26.61 -27.84 -21.69
C THR A 225 -25.45 -28.37 -22.52
N PHE A 226 -24.25 -27.83 -22.31
CA PHE A 226 -22.99 -28.31 -22.86
C PHE A 226 -22.13 -28.86 -21.73
N GLU A 227 -22.07 -30.18 -21.63
CA GLU A 227 -21.39 -30.86 -20.53
C GLU A 227 -20.29 -31.80 -21.02
N ASN A 228 -19.11 -31.72 -20.40
CA ASN A 228 -17.99 -32.63 -20.63
C ASN A 228 -17.53 -32.72 -22.10
N ASN A 229 -17.77 -31.68 -22.91
CA ASN A 229 -17.33 -31.67 -24.29
C ASN A 229 -15.85 -31.32 -24.37
N THR A 230 -15.15 -31.92 -25.34
CA THR A 230 -13.70 -31.83 -25.45
C THR A 230 -13.22 -31.51 -26.86
N ALA A 231 -12.19 -30.68 -26.96
CA ALA A 231 -11.48 -30.39 -28.20
C ALA A 231 -9.97 -30.50 -28.00
N ALA A 232 -9.26 -31.12 -28.94
CA ALA A 232 -7.82 -31.27 -28.83
C ALA A 232 -7.06 -29.93 -28.89
N ILE A 233 -7.61 -28.91 -29.57
CA ILE A 233 -6.98 -27.61 -29.78
C ILE A 233 -7.83 -26.49 -29.17
N SER A 234 -8.96 -26.12 -29.80
CA SER A 234 -9.71 -24.93 -29.37
C SER A 234 -11.22 -25.12 -29.34
N CYS A 235 -11.88 -24.37 -28.44
CA CYS A 235 -13.33 -24.29 -28.29
C CYS A 235 -13.95 -25.66 -27.96
N ALA A 236 -14.06 -25.98 -26.68
CA ALA A 236 -14.48 -27.31 -26.26
C ALA A 236 -15.97 -27.62 -26.51
N ALA A 237 -16.84 -26.61 -26.57
CA ALA A 237 -18.28 -26.82 -26.72
C ALA A 237 -18.84 -26.09 -27.94
N LEU A 238 -18.93 -24.74 -27.91
CA LEU A 238 -19.77 -23.98 -28.83
C LEU A 238 -19.00 -22.88 -29.57
N ARG A 239 -19.02 -22.93 -30.90
CA ARG A 239 -18.64 -21.81 -31.75
C ARG A 239 -19.87 -21.16 -32.37
N MET A 240 -19.97 -19.84 -32.25
CA MET A 240 -20.95 -19.02 -32.97
C MET A 240 -20.25 -17.87 -33.71
N GLY A 241 -20.70 -17.53 -34.92
CA GLY A 241 -20.20 -16.31 -35.56
C GLY A 241 -20.52 -16.08 -37.03
N GLY A 242 -19.89 -15.07 -37.60
CA GLY A 242 -20.05 -14.65 -39.00
C GLY A 242 -20.18 -13.12 -39.11
N VAL A 243 -19.78 -12.54 -40.25
CA VAL A 243 -19.88 -11.10 -40.48
C VAL A 243 -21.35 -10.70 -40.49
N GLY A 244 -21.70 -9.58 -39.84
CA GLY A 244 -23.08 -9.06 -39.79
C GLY A 244 -24.09 -9.98 -39.08
N SER A 245 -23.62 -11.01 -38.37
CA SER A 245 -24.50 -12.02 -37.77
C SER A 245 -25.03 -11.58 -36.40
N SER A 246 -26.17 -12.17 -36.02
CA SER A 246 -26.71 -12.12 -34.66
C SER A 246 -26.47 -13.46 -33.99
N ASN A 247 -25.65 -13.47 -32.93
CA ASN A 247 -25.29 -14.65 -32.17
C ASN A 247 -25.78 -14.49 -30.73
N THR A 248 -26.78 -15.26 -30.33
CA THR A 248 -27.38 -15.19 -28.99
C THR A 248 -27.29 -16.54 -28.28
N VAL A 249 -26.75 -16.52 -27.05
CA VAL A 249 -26.80 -17.64 -26.12
C VAL A 249 -27.56 -17.18 -24.88
N GLU A 250 -28.63 -17.88 -24.53
CA GLU A 250 -29.43 -17.54 -23.35
C GLU A 250 -29.82 -18.77 -22.52
N ASN A 251 -30.01 -18.56 -21.22
CA ASN A 251 -30.52 -19.57 -20.28
C ASN A 251 -29.74 -20.90 -20.27
N SER A 252 -28.45 -20.87 -20.66
CA SER A 252 -27.70 -22.08 -20.99
C SER A 252 -26.56 -22.36 -20.01
N VAL A 253 -26.17 -23.63 -19.90
CA VAL A 253 -25.13 -24.11 -18.99
C VAL A 253 -23.96 -24.71 -19.77
N PHE A 254 -22.75 -24.25 -19.46
CA PHE A 254 -21.48 -24.78 -19.96
C PHE A 254 -20.68 -25.32 -18.78
N LYS A 255 -20.63 -26.64 -18.65
CA LYS A 255 -20.03 -27.30 -17.50
C LYS A 255 -18.93 -28.29 -17.90
N ASN A 256 -17.79 -28.22 -17.22
CA ASN A 256 -16.69 -29.19 -17.36
C ASN A 256 -16.16 -29.35 -18.80
N ASN A 257 -16.30 -28.34 -19.65
CA ASN A 257 -15.79 -28.42 -21.02
C ASN A 257 -14.28 -28.16 -21.02
N LYS A 258 -13.55 -28.86 -21.89
CA LYS A 258 -12.08 -28.82 -21.91
C LYS A 258 -11.48 -28.72 -23.32
N ALA A 259 -10.67 -27.70 -23.53
CA ALA A 259 -9.81 -27.56 -24.71
C ALA A 259 -8.34 -27.63 -24.27
N SER A 260 -7.44 -28.18 -25.09
CA SER A 260 -6.01 -28.22 -24.69
C SER A 260 -5.30 -26.88 -24.87
N THR A 261 -5.74 -26.04 -25.81
CA THR A 261 -5.10 -24.76 -26.13
C THR A 261 -6.01 -23.59 -25.75
N ASP A 262 -7.07 -23.31 -26.51
CA ASP A 262 -7.84 -22.06 -26.35
C ASP A 262 -9.34 -22.31 -26.14
N TYR A 263 -10.01 -21.42 -25.42
CA TYR A 263 -11.47 -21.33 -25.30
C TYR A 263 -12.09 -22.59 -24.66
N GLY A 264 -12.07 -22.65 -23.32
CA GLY A 264 -12.47 -23.86 -22.59
C GLY A 264 -13.94 -24.23 -22.70
N ALA A 265 -14.82 -23.33 -23.14
CA ALA A 265 -16.22 -23.65 -23.45
C ALA A 265 -16.68 -23.10 -24.80
N ALA A 266 -16.75 -21.78 -24.94
CA ALA A 266 -17.45 -21.14 -26.04
C ALA A 266 -16.66 -19.99 -26.69
N TYR A 267 -16.90 -19.77 -27.98
CA TYR A 267 -16.34 -18.66 -28.74
C TYR A 267 -17.41 -18.03 -29.64
N LEU A 268 -17.77 -16.78 -29.37
CA LEU A 268 -18.68 -15.96 -30.18
C LEU A 268 -17.86 -14.90 -30.93
N THR A 269 -18.06 -14.78 -32.24
CA THR A 269 -17.25 -13.84 -33.04
C THR A 269 -17.95 -13.32 -34.30
N GLY A 270 -17.44 -12.24 -34.88
CA GLY A 270 -17.85 -11.76 -36.20
C GLY A 270 -17.73 -10.24 -36.31
N ASP A 271 -17.26 -9.74 -37.45
CA ASP A 271 -17.21 -8.30 -37.68
C ASP A 271 -18.62 -7.74 -37.89
N ASN A 272 -18.88 -6.56 -37.34
CA ASN A 272 -20.19 -5.91 -37.33
C ASN A 272 -21.32 -6.82 -36.82
N SER A 273 -20.98 -7.80 -35.97
CA SER A 273 -21.93 -8.75 -35.39
C SER A 273 -22.51 -8.22 -34.08
N THR A 274 -23.65 -8.80 -33.68
CA THR A 274 -24.17 -8.68 -32.32
C THR A 274 -23.99 -10.03 -31.63
N ASN A 275 -23.17 -10.05 -30.58
CA ASN A 275 -22.91 -11.22 -29.76
C ASN A 275 -23.51 -10.97 -28.38
N LEU A 276 -24.47 -11.81 -27.97
CA LEU A 276 -25.17 -11.71 -26.70
C LEU A 276 -25.07 -13.03 -25.93
N VAL A 277 -24.71 -12.93 -24.65
CA VAL A 277 -24.81 -14.01 -23.67
C VAL A 277 -25.65 -13.53 -22.49
N ASP A 278 -26.78 -14.16 -22.21
CA ASP A 278 -27.70 -13.74 -21.15
C ASP A 278 -28.11 -14.92 -20.27
N ASN A 279 -28.15 -14.71 -18.95
CA ASN A 279 -28.60 -15.72 -17.99
C ASN A 279 -27.91 -17.09 -18.16
N CYS A 280 -26.60 -17.09 -18.40
CA CYS A 280 -25.81 -18.30 -18.64
C CYS A 280 -24.91 -18.65 -17.46
N THR A 281 -24.60 -19.93 -17.30
CA THR A 281 -23.62 -20.41 -16.30
C THR A 281 -22.44 -21.09 -16.99
N PHE A 282 -21.23 -20.63 -16.69
CA PHE A 282 -19.96 -21.23 -17.10
C PHE A 282 -19.24 -21.76 -15.86
N GLU A 283 -19.27 -23.08 -15.67
CA GLU A 283 -18.73 -23.75 -14.50
C GLU A 283 -17.60 -24.71 -14.88
N ASN A 284 -16.45 -24.56 -14.22
CA ASN A 284 -15.34 -25.52 -14.28
C ASN A 284 -14.87 -25.84 -15.73
N ASN A 285 -14.90 -24.85 -16.61
CA ASN A 285 -14.35 -25.00 -17.95
C ASN A 285 -12.85 -24.73 -17.92
N THR A 286 -12.09 -25.47 -18.74
CA THR A 286 -10.62 -25.43 -18.71
C THR A 286 -10.00 -25.32 -20.09
N ALA A 287 -9.01 -24.44 -20.23
CA ALA A 287 -8.12 -24.39 -21.38
C ALA A 287 -6.70 -23.98 -21.00
N ASN A 288 -5.75 -23.97 -21.94
CA ASN A 288 -4.49 -23.27 -21.68
C ASN A 288 -4.69 -21.75 -21.71
N ASN A 289 -5.47 -21.21 -22.65
CA ASN A 289 -5.85 -19.80 -22.70
C ASN A 289 -7.37 -19.65 -22.75
N TYR A 290 -7.91 -18.69 -22.00
CA TYR A 290 -9.34 -18.35 -21.97
C TYR A 290 -10.20 -19.51 -21.47
N GLY A 291 -10.34 -19.64 -20.14
CA GLY A 291 -10.87 -20.85 -19.51
C GLY A 291 -12.34 -21.13 -19.80
N ALA A 292 -13.17 -20.15 -20.17
CA ALA A 292 -14.58 -20.39 -20.51
C ALA A 292 -15.01 -19.78 -21.84
N LEU A 293 -15.18 -18.45 -21.89
CA LEU A 293 -15.84 -17.75 -22.98
C LEU A 293 -14.92 -16.73 -23.64
N THR A 294 -15.02 -16.60 -24.96
CA THR A 294 -14.47 -15.48 -25.70
C THR A 294 -15.52 -14.83 -26.59
N MET A 295 -15.54 -13.50 -26.63
CA MET A 295 -16.40 -12.70 -27.51
C MET A 295 -15.56 -11.67 -28.25
N ALA A 296 -15.64 -11.62 -29.59
CA ALA A 296 -14.82 -10.69 -30.37
C ALA A 296 -15.40 -10.24 -31.71
N GLY A 297 -14.91 -9.13 -32.24
CA GLY A 297 -15.19 -8.70 -33.61
C GLY A 297 -15.02 -7.20 -33.82
N VAL A 298 -14.56 -6.77 -35.00
CA VAL A 298 -14.42 -5.35 -35.35
C VAL A 298 -15.81 -4.73 -35.52
N GLY A 299 -16.04 -3.55 -34.93
CA GLY A 299 -17.35 -2.87 -35.03
C GLY A 299 -18.50 -3.63 -34.37
N SER A 300 -18.20 -4.68 -33.58
CA SER A 300 -19.20 -5.56 -33.00
C SER A 300 -19.76 -5.00 -31.69
N ARG A 301 -20.93 -5.53 -31.32
CA ARG A 301 -21.52 -5.36 -29.99
C ARG A 301 -21.39 -6.67 -29.23
N ASN A 302 -20.59 -6.70 -28.19
CA ASN A 302 -20.38 -7.87 -27.33
C ASN A 302 -21.02 -7.57 -25.97
N THR A 303 -22.05 -8.33 -25.61
CA THR A 303 -22.83 -8.09 -24.40
C THR A 303 -23.00 -9.37 -23.60
N ILE A 304 -22.71 -9.27 -22.30
CA ILE A 304 -22.96 -10.33 -21.34
C ILE A 304 -23.80 -9.75 -20.21
N GLU A 305 -24.93 -10.39 -19.95
CA GLU A 305 -25.90 -9.98 -18.95
C GLU A 305 -26.23 -11.17 -18.03
N ASN A 306 -26.47 -10.92 -16.74
CA ASN A 306 -27.07 -11.87 -15.79
C ASN A 306 -26.35 -13.24 -15.69
N SER A 307 -25.04 -13.31 -15.94
CA SER A 307 -24.33 -14.58 -16.13
C SER A 307 -23.30 -14.86 -15.04
N VAL A 308 -23.02 -16.14 -14.82
CA VAL A 308 -22.13 -16.62 -13.75
C VAL A 308 -20.94 -17.37 -14.33
N PHE A 309 -19.74 -17.00 -13.90
CA PHE A 309 -18.48 -17.66 -14.23
C PHE A 309 -17.82 -18.15 -12.94
N ILE A 310 -17.85 -19.46 -12.72
CA ILE A 310 -17.37 -20.07 -11.49
C ILE A 310 -16.31 -21.15 -11.78
N THR A 311 -15.20 -21.07 -11.04
CA THR A 311 -14.11 -22.06 -11.07
C THR A 311 -13.54 -22.37 -12.46
N ASN A 312 -13.61 -21.43 -13.41
CA ASN A 312 -13.01 -21.62 -14.72
C ASN A 312 -11.50 -21.41 -14.64
N THR A 313 -10.75 -22.22 -15.38
CA THR A 313 -9.29 -22.27 -15.25
C THR A 313 -8.60 -22.10 -16.59
N ALA A 314 -7.58 -21.24 -16.62
CA ALA A 314 -6.64 -21.13 -17.73
C ALA A 314 -5.19 -21.34 -17.27
N GLY A 315 -4.40 -22.08 -18.05
CA GLY A 315 -2.94 -22.17 -17.83
C GLY A 315 -2.18 -20.87 -18.14
N GLY A 316 -2.79 -19.93 -18.86
CA GLY A 316 -2.16 -18.77 -19.46
C GLY A 316 -2.96 -17.49 -19.23
N ILE A 317 -3.73 -17.06 -20.24
CA ILE A 317 -4.10 -15.64 -20.35
C ILE A 317 -5.25 -15.23 -19.42
N CYS A 318 -6.40 -15.89 -19.43
CA CYS A 318 -7.58 -15.40 -18.71
C CYS A 318 -8.42 -16.55 -18.17
N GLY A 319 -8.73 -16.56 -16.87
CA GLY A 319 -9.36 -17.71 -16.22
C GLY A 319 -10.80 -17.97 -16.67
N ALA A 320 -11.58 -16.94 -17.00
CA ALA A 320 -12.97 -17.13 -17.42
C ALA A 320 -13.27 -16.51 -18.80
N LEU A 321 -13.20 -15.19 -18.91
CA LEU A 321 -13.85 -14.46 -19.99
C LEU A 321 -12.90 -13.48 -20.68
N TYR A 322 -12.87 -13.53 -22.01
CA TYR A 322 -12.18 -12.55 -22.84
C TYR A 322 -13.14 -11.85 -23.80
N ILE A 323 -13.20 -10.52 -23.74
CA ILE A 323 -13.96 -9.68 -24.68
C ILE A 323 -13.01 -8.72 -25.39
N PHE A 324 -13.02 -8.72 -26.74
CA PHE A 324 -12.14 -7.82 -27.50
C PHE A 324 -12.69 -7.42 -28.87
N GLY A 325 -12.57 -6.15 -29.23
CA GLY A 325 -12.84 -5.72 -30.60
C GLY A 325 -12.43 -4.28 -30.89
N VAL A 326 -11.87 -4.03 -32.06
CA VAL A 326 -11.58 -2.67 -32.52
C VAL A 326 -12.90 -1.95 -32.82
N ASN A 327 -13.04 -0.70 -32.37
CA ASN A 327 -14.25 0.11 -32.51
C ASN A 327 -15.52 -0.63 -32.05
N SER A 328 -15.39 -1.46 -31.02
CA SER A 328 -16.49 -2.28 -30.50
C SER A 328 -17.14 -1.66 -29.27
N ILE A 329 -18.35 -2.14 -28.96
CA ILE A 329 -19.04 -1.85 -27.71
C ILE A 329 -19.07 -3.16 -26.91
N ASN A 330 -18.40 -3.15 -25.76
CA ASN A 330 -18.25 -4.30 -24.88
C ASN A 330 -18.95 -3.99 -23.55
N LEU A 331 -19.90 -4.86 -23.16
CA LEU A 331 -20.70 -4.70 -21.95
C LEU A 331 -20.71 -6.00 -21.16
N VAL A 332 -20.41 -5.90 -19.86
CA VAL A 332 -20.62 -6.93 -18.85
C VAL A 332 -21.50 -6.33 -17.75
N ASP A 333 -22.75 -6.78 -17.65
CA ASP A 333 -23.73 -6.28 -16.70
C ASP A 333 -24.30 -7.42 -15.83
N ASN A 334 -24.43 -7.16 -14.53
CA ASN A 334 -25.04 -8.09 -13.57
C ASN A 334 -24.43 -9.50 -13.62
N CYS A 335 -23.09 -9.57 -13.68
CA CYS A 335 -22.36 -10.83 -13.78
C CYS A 335 -21.59 -11.14 -12.49
N THR A 336 -21.40 -12.44 -12.22
CA THR A 336 -20.58 -12.92 -11.09
C THR A 336 -19.38 -13.71 -11.60
N PHE A 337 -18.18 -13.35 -11.14
CA PHE A 337 -16.94 -14.04 -11.41
C PHE A 337 -16.34 -14.54 -10.09
N GLU A 338 -16.43 -15.85 -9.84
CA GLU A 338 -16.04 -16.45 -8.58
C GLU A 338 -15.00 -17.55 -8.77
N ASN A 339 -13.91 -17.50 -8.00
CA ASN A 339 -12.88 -18.54 -7.94
C ASN A 339 -12.28 -18.90 -9.31
N ASN A 340 -12.22 -17.95 -10.26
CA ASN A 340 -11.59 -18.21 -11.56
C ASN A 340 -10.09 -18.04 -11.44
N ILE A 341 -9.34 -18.91 -12.13
CA ILE A 341 -7.90 -19.05 -11.95
C ILE A 341 -7.19 -18.94 -13.30
N ALA A 342 -6.16 -18.09 -13.36
CA ALA A 342 -5.18 -18.09 -14.44
C ALA A 342 -3.77 -18.29 -13.89
N SER A 343 -3.06 -19.31 -14.37
CA SER A 343 -1.67 -19.55 -13.94
C SER A 343 -0.66 -18.53 -14.49
N ASN A 344 -1.11 -17.52 -15.24
CA ASN A 344 -0.25 -16.44 -15.73
C ASN A 344 -0.91 -15.06 -15.58
N ASN A 345 -1.82 -14.63 -16.46
CA ASN A 345 -2.12 -13.20 -16.58
C ASN A 345 -3.33 -12.73 -15.77
N ILE A 346 -4.56 -13.14 -16.10
CA ILE A 346 -5.78 -12.49 -15.59
C ILE A 346 -6.73 -13.49 -14.97
N GLY A 347 -7.05 -13.36 -13.68
CA GLY A 347 -7.81 -14.39 -12.97
C GLY A 347 -9.22 -14.61 -13.51
N ALA A 348 -9.95 -13.56 -13.91
CA ALA A 348 -11.34 -13.68 -14.34
C ALA A 348 -11.65 -13.12 -15.74
N LEU A 349 -11.51 -11.81 -15.93
CA LEU A 349 -12.03 -11.09 -17.10
C LEU A 349 -10.95 -10.22 -17.74
N ARG A 350 -10.74 -10.40 -19.04
CA ARG A 350 -10.01 -9.43 -19.87
C ARG A 350 -10.97 -8.76 -20.86
N MET A 351 -10.99 -7.44 -20.89
CA MET A 351 -11.84 -6.65 -21.79
C MET A 351 -11.03 -5.56 -22.48
N GLY A 352 -11.33 -5.24 -23.75
CA GLY A 352 -10.59 -4.19 -24.45
C GLY A 352 -10.82 -4.01 -25.94
N GLY A 353 -9.98 -3.15 -26.53
CA GLY A 353 -9.95 -2.88 -27.97
C GLY A 353 -9.61 -1.42 -28.30
N VAL A 354 -8.94 -1.19 -29.42
CA VAL A 354 -8.64 0.18 -29.89
C VAL A 354 -9.95 0.90 -30.26
N GLY A 355 -10.13 2.13 -29.78
CA GLY A 355 -11.33 2.93 -30.08
C GLY A 355 -12.63 2.33 -29.52
N SER A 356 -12.52 1.40 -28.57
CA SER A 356 -13.68 0.67 -28.02
C SER A 356 -14.27 1.37 -26.79
N SER A 357 -15.55 1.11 -26.55
CA SER A 357 -16.22 1.41 -25.29
C SER A 357 -16.35 0.13 -24.48
N ASN A 358 -15.76 0.10 -23.29
CA ASN A 358 -15.71 -1.05 -22.41
C ASN A 358 -16.42 -0.74 -21.09
N THR A 359 -17.52 -1.41 -20.81
CA THR A 359 -18.33 -1.17 -19.60
C THR A 359 -18.48 -2.46 -18.79
N VAL A 360 -18.14 -2.39 -17.50
CA VAL A 360 -18.52 -3.40 -16.50
C VAL A 360 -19.43 -2.74 -15.48
N GLU A 361 -20.65 -3.23 -15.33
CA GLU A 361 -21.59 -2.67 -14.37
C GLU A 361 -22.28 -3.76 -13.52
N ASN A 362 -22.64 -3.38 -12.29
CA ASN A 362 -23.43 -4.21 -11.38
C ASN A 362 -22.85 -5.62 -11.16
N SER A 363 -21.53 -5.77 -11.26
CA SER A 363 -20.87 -7.08 -11.34
C SER A 363 -19.94 -7.33 -10.15
N VAL A 364 -19.74 -8.60 -9.83
CA VAL A 364 -19.02 -9.04 -8.63
C VAL A 364 -17.86 -9.96 -9.00
N PHE A 365 -16.68 -9.69 -8.45
CA PHE A 365 -15.44 -10.44 -8.64
C PHE A 365 -14.89 -10.89 -7.29
N ILE A 366 -15.02 -12.18 -6.99
CA ILE A 366 -14.64 -12.77 -5.70
C ILE A 366 -13.61 -13.87 -5.88
N ASN A 367 -12.55 -13.84 -5.07
CA ASN A 367 -11.55 -14.91 -4.96
C ASN A 367 -10.90 -15.31 -6.30
N ASN A 368 -10.81 -14.40 -7.26
CA ASN A 368 -10.15 -14.71 -8.53
C ASN A 368 -8.64 -14.58 -8.36
N ILE A 369 -7.91 -15.49 -9.01
CA ILE A 369 -6.47 -15.64 -8.80
C ILE A 369 -5.75 -15.61 -10.15
N ALA A 370 -4.79 -14.69 -10.25
CA ALA A 370 -3.73 -14.77 -11.25
C ALA A 370 -2.39 -15.05 -10.58
N SER A 371 -1.52 -15.80 -11.25
CA SER A 371 -0.14 -15.93 -10.77
C SER A 371 0.64 -14.63 -11.01
N ASN A 372 0.77 -14.14 -12.24
CA ASN A 372 1.80 -13.15 -12.59
C ASN A 372 1.31 -11.72 -12.84
N ASN A 373 0.02 -11.49 -13.10
CA ASN A 373 -0.50 -10.14 -13.32
C ASN A 373 -1.79 -9.94 -12.53
N ILE A 374 -2.92 -9.71 -13.17
CA ILE A 374 -4.10 -9.09 -12.58
C ILE A 374 -5.03 -10.13 -11.95
N GLY A 375 -5.33 -10.01 -10.66
CA GLY A 375 -6.10 -11.02 -9.93
C GLY A 375 -7.54 -11.22 -10.45
N ALA A 376 -8.22 -10.18 -10.96
CA ALA A 376 -9.58 -10.33 -11.48
C ALA A 376 -9.80 -9.74 -12.88
N LEU A 377 -9.77 -8.42 -13.02
CA LEU A 377 -10.25 -7.70 -14.20
C LEU A 377 -9.14 -6.89 -14.86
N SER A 378 -8.89 -7.15 -16.14
CA SER A 378 -8.07 -6.29 -16.99
C SER A 378 -8.93 -5.54 -17.99
N ILE A 379 -8.79 -4.21 -18.03
CA ILE A 379 -9.33 -3.36 -19.10
C ILE A 379 -8.15 -2.72 -19.83
N SER A 380 -8.09 -2.92 -21.15
CA SER A 380 -6.97 -2.45 -21.99
C SER A 380 -7.42 -1.97 -23.36
N GLY A 381 -6.94 -0.81 -23.82
CA GLY A 381 -7.15 -0.38 -25.21
C GLY A 381 -6.75 1.06 -25.45
N VAL A 382 -6.13 1.36 -26.58
CA VAL A 382 -5.75 2.74 -26.96
C VAL A 382 -6.98 3.51 -27.42
N ASN A 383 -7.07 4.80 -27.09
CA ASN A 383 -8.22 5.66 -27.40
C ASN A 383 -9.55 5.03 -26.91
N SER A 384 -9.53 4.37 -25.75
CA SER A 384 -10.70 3.67 -25.22
C SER A 384 -11.42 4.47 -24.15
N VAL A 385 -12.73 4.22 -24.04
CA VAL A 385 -13.56 4.71 -22.93
C VAL A 385 -13.92 3.52 -22.05
N ASN A 386 -13.51 3.57 -20.79
CA ASN A 386 -13.64 2.46 -19.86
C ASN A 386 -14.49 2.89 -18.66
N LEU A 387 -15.48 2.10 -18.32
CA LEU A 387 -16.43 2.42 -17.25
C LEU A 387 -16.63 1.19 -16.37
N VAL A 388 -16.40 1.34 -15.07
CA VAL A 388 -16.70 0.32 -14.05
C VAL A 388 -17.64 0.94 -13.02
N VAL A 389 -18.86 0.42 -12.90
CA VAL A 389 -19.91 1.04 -12.06
C VAL A 389 -20.60 0.03 -11.19
N ASN A 390 -20.84 0.35 -9.93
CA ASN A 390 -21.57 -0.53 -9.00
C ASN A 390 -20.95 -1.95 -8.91
N CYS A 391 -19.62 -2.03 -9.00
CA CYS A 391 -18.91 -3.31 -9.01
C CYS A 391 -18.22 -3.57 -7.67
N THR A 392 -18.10 -4.85 -7.32
CA THR A 392 -17.35 -5.29 -6.12
C THR A 392 -16.20 -6.19 -6.52
N PHE A 393 -15.00 -5.91 -5.99
CA PHE A 393 -13.80 -6.71 -6.13
C PHE A 393 -13.31 -7.11 -4.74
N GLU A 394 -13.49 -8.37 -4.39
CA GLU A 394 -13.18 -8.88 -3.05
C GLU A 394 -12.22 -10.08 -3.12
N ASN A 395 -11.19 -10.08 -2.26
CA ASN A 395 -10.27 -11.20 -2.06
C ASN A 395 -9.57 -11.70 -3.35
N ASN A 396 -9.41 -10.84 -4.35
CA ASN A 396 -8.70 -11.20 -5.57
C ASN A 396 -7.19 -11.08 -5.36
N THR A 397 -6.43 -11.96 -6.01
CA THR A 397 -5.00 -12.12 -5.70
C THR A 397 -4.14 -12.23 -6.96
N ALA A 398 -3.08 -11.43 -7.00
CA ALA A 398 -1.95 -11.53 -7.91
C ALA A 398 -0.77 -12.19 -7.17
N SER A 399 -0.67 -13.52 -7.25
CA SER A 399 0.14 -14.33 -6.32
C SER A 399 1.65 -14.07 -6.36
N THR A 400 2.17 -13.79 -7.55
CA THR A 400 3.57 -13.44 -7.85
C THR A 400 3.66 -12.17 -8.70
N GLY A 401 2.53 -11.49 -8.91
CA GLY A 401 2.35 -10.40 -9.86
C GLY A 401 1.94 -9.07 -9.25
N SER A 402 1.51 -8.17 -10.14
CA SER A 402 0.95 -6.86 -9.79
C SER A 402 -0.57 -6.80 -10.04
N TYR A 403 -1.28 -5.96 -9.31
CA TYR A 403 -2.69 -5.61 -9.50
C TYR A 403 -3.64 -6.67 -8.96
N GLY A 404 -3.85 -6.68 -7.64
CA GLY A 404 -4.60 -7.73 -6.96
C GLY A 404 -6.04 -7.87 -7.43
N ALA A 405 -6.71 -6.79 -7.84
CA ALA A 405 -8.05 -6.84 -8.43
C ALA A 405 -8.10 -6.39 -9.89
N LEU A 406 -7.75 -5.13 -10.14
CA LEU A 406 -8.09 -4.42 -11.37
C LEU A 406 -6.84 -3.83 -12.03
N GLY A 407 -6.60 -4.15 -13.30
CA GLY A 407 -5.56 -3.50 -14.11
C GLY A 407 -6.18 -2.71 -15.25
N ILE A 408 -5.93 -1.40 -15.28
CA ILE A 408 -6.40 -0.46 -16.30
C ILE A 408 -5.19 0.05 -17.09
N SER A 409 -5.28 -0.03 -18.40
CA SER A 409 -4.19 0.36 -19.30
C SER A 409 -4.71 0.86 -20.66
N GLY A 410 -3.92 1.71 -21.31
CA GLY A 410 -4.22 2.19 -22.65
C GLY A 410 -3.86 3.66 -22.83
N ASP A 411 -3.05 3.96 -23.83
CA ASP A 411 -2.68 5.34 -24.17
C ASP A 411 -3.93 6.14 -24.60
N ASP A 412 -3.94 7.43 -24.28
CA ASP A 412 -4.99 8.38 -24.69
C ASP A 412 -6.41 7.92 -24.29
N SER A 413 -6.54 7.23 -23.16
CA SER A 413 -7.78 6.58 -22.72
C SER A 413 -8.36 7.20 -21.46
N SER A 414 -9.67 7.13 -21.30
CA SER A 414 -10.39 7.63 -20.13
C SER A 414 -11.09 6.48 -19.41
N SER A 415 -10.84 6.38 -18.11
CA SER A 415 -11.38 5.32 -17.26
C SER A 415 -12.08 5.90 -16.04
N VAL A 416 -13.30 5.44 -15.76
CA VAL A 416 -14.10 5.87 -14.60
C VAL A 416 -14.46 4.66 -13.75
N LEU A 417 -14.12 4.73 -12.46
CA LEU A 417 -14.61 3.85 -11.40
C LEU A 417 -15.64 4.63 -10.57
N ASP A 418 -16.91 4.25 -10.64
CA ASP A 418 -18.00 4.95 -9.95
C ASP A 418 -18.77 3.98 -9.05
N ASN A 419 -18.88 4.30 -7.76
CA ASN A 419 -19.54 3.43 -6.78
C ASN A 419 -18.97 2.00 -6.79
N VAL A 420 -17.64 1.89 -6.78
CA VAL A 420 -16.92 0.61 -6.77
C VAL A 420 -16.42 0.30 -5.36
N THR A 421 -16.50 -0.97 -4.97
CA THR A 421 -15.86 -1.48 -3.75
C THR A 421 -14.69 -2.37 -4.11
N VAL A 422 -13.47 -2.03 -3.68
CA VAL A 422 -12.24 -2.81 -3.87
C VAL A 422 -11.68 -3.15 -2.50
N VAL A 423 -11.90 -4.39 -2.03
CA VAL A 423 -11.61 -4.78 -0.65
C VAL A 423 -10.81 -6.08 -0.53
N ASN A 424 -9.86 -6.14 0.40
CA ASN A 424 -9.06 -7.33 0.71
C ASN A 424 -8.30 -7.94 -0.49
N ASN A 425 -7.94 -7.13 -1.48
CA ASN A 425 -7.18 -7.63 -2.64
C ASN A 425 -5.68 -7.54 -2.36
N SER A 426 -4.91 -8.46 -2.94
CA SER A 426 -3.48 -8.55 -2.67
C SER A 426 -2.62 -8.77 -3.92
N ALA A 427 -1.44 -8.15 -3.92
CA ALA A 427 -0.44 -8.30 -4.97
C ALA A 427 0.96 -8.51 -4.39
N ALA A 428 1.72 -9.44 -4.98
CA ALA A 428 3.10 -9.71 -4.57
C ALA A 428 4.12 -8.65 -5.04
N ILE A 429 3.72 -7.75 -5.95
CA ILE A 429 4.56 -6.69 -6.48
C ILE A 429 3.89 -5.34 -6.20
N ASN A 430 3.06 -4.84 -7.12
CA ASN A 430 2.51 -3.48 -7.07
C ASN A 430 0.98 -3.49 -7.17
N GLY A 431 0.32 -2.45 -6.65
CA GLY A 431 -1.13 -2.25 -6.79
C GLY A 431 -1.94 -3.34 -6.09
N GLY A 432 -2.07 -3.28 -4.77
CA GLY A 432 -2.80 -4.31 -4.02
C GLY A 432 -4.25 -4.43 -4.49
N GLY A 433 -4.90 -3.28 -4.77
CA GLY A 433 -6.19 -3.21 -5.44
C GLY A 433 -6.08 -3.00 -6.94
N ILE A 434 -5.57 -1.83 -7.33
CA ILE A 434 -5.67 -1.28 -8.68
C ILE A 434 -4.29 -1.00 -9.28
N GLY A 435 -4.11 -1.36 -10.54
CA GLY A 435 -3.01 -0.89 -11.40
C GLY A 435 -3.52 0.06 -12.48
N PHE A 436 -2.80 1.15 -12.69
CA PHE A 436 -3.09 2.13 -13.73
C PHE A 436 -1.82 2.49 -14.49
N THR A 437 -1.74 2.11 -15.76
CA THR A 437 -0.50 2.28 -16.56
C THR A 437 -0.77 2.88 -17.92
N ASN A 438 0.28 3.35 -18.60
CA ASN A 438 0.33 3.99 -19.93
C ASN A 438 0.24 5.51 -19.92
N ASP A 439 0.51 6.16 -21.05
CA ASP A 439 0.70 7.61 -21.13
C ASP A 439 -0.60 8.34 -21.51
N ASN A 440 -0.71 9.62 -21.14
CA ASN A 440 -1.82 10.52 -21.50
C ASN A 440 -3.21 9.97 -21.15
N ASN A 441 -3.31 9.16 -20.09
CA ASN A 441 -4.54 8.52 -19.67
C ASN A 441 -5.16 9.24 -18.46
N VAL A 442 -6.46 9.07 -18.31
CA VAL A 442 -7.23 9.66 -17.19
C VAL A 442 -7.94 8.55 -16.43
N LEU A 443 -7.72 8.50 -15.12
CA LEU A 443 -8.47 7.68 -14.18
C LEU A 443 -9.28 8.58 -13.26
N THR A 444 -10.60 8.36 -13.19
CA THR A 444 -11.46 9.01 -12.20
C THR A 444 -12.07 7.95 -11.29
N ILE A 445 -11.82 8.05 -10.00
CA ILE A 445 -12.37 7.20 -8.95
C ILE A 445 -13.35 8.07 -8.15
N LYS A 446 -14.64 7.71 -8.15
CA LYS A 446 -15.63 8.51 -7.43
C LYS A 446 -16.64 7.66 -6.67
N ASN A 447 -17.13 8.20 -5.56
CA ASN A 447 -18.10 7.55 -4.68
C ASN A 447 -17.70 6.11 -4.28
N SER A 448 -16.40 5.82 -4.21
CA SER A 448 -15.89 4.45 -4.14
C SER A 448 -15.22 4.15 -2.79
N ILE A 449 -15.18 2.87 -2.44
CA ILE A 449 -14.52 2.35 -1.22
C ILE A 449 -13.37 1.45 -1.64
N ILE A 450 -12.15 1.80 -1.23
CA ILE A 450 -10.94 1.05 -1.51
C ILE A 450 -10.27 0.74 -0.17
N SER A 451 -10.48 -0.46 0.37
CA SER A 451 -9.99 -0.79 1.71
C SER A 451 -9.26 -2.12 1.83
N ASP A 452 -8.38 -2.20 2.83
CA ASP A 452 -7.72 -3.44 3.23
C ASP A 452 -6.93 -4.13 2.09
N ASN A 453 -6.51 -3.36 1.08
CA ASN A 453 -5.72 -3.88 -0.02
C ASN A 453 -4.22 -3.81 0.32
N SER A 454 -3.45 -4.81 -0.13
CA SER A 454 -2.04 -4.91 0.22
C SER A 454 -1.15 -5.24 -0.99
N ALA A 455 -0.07 -4.48 -1.15
CA ALA A 455 1.01 -4.77 -2.08
C ALA A 455 2.31 -5.00 -1.30
N VAL A 456 3.17 -5.91 -1.76
CA VAL A 456 4.48 -6.09 -1.09
C VAL A 456 5.43 -4.92 -1.36
N LYS A 457 5.34 -4.27 -2.53
CA LYS A 457 6.22 -3.16 -2.90
C LYS A 457 5.50 -1.82 -2.92
N GLU A 458 4.65 -1.57 -3.91
CA GLU A 458 4.21 -0.21 -4.22
C GLU A 458 2.69 -0.13 -4.38
N GLY A 459 2.05 0.89 -3.81
CA GLY A 459 0.65 1.20 -4.01
C GLY A 459 -0.28 0.14 -3.41
N GLY A 460 -0.58 0.23 -2.11
CA GLY A 460 -1.46 -0.74 -1.45
C GLY A 460 -2.87 -0.73 -2.04
N ALA A 461 -3.40 0.45 -2.33
CA ALA A 461 -4.66 0.65 -3.03
C ALA A 461 -4.48 0.77 -4.54
N LEU A 462 -3.63 1.69 -4.98
CA LEU A 462 -3.41 2.06 -6.38
C LEU A 462 -1.92 2.20 -6.66
N PHE A 463 -1.48 1.55 -7.73
CA PHE A 463 -0.20 1.83 -8.36
C PHE A 463 -0.43 2.49 -9.72
N ALA A 464 0.16 3.66 -9.94
CA ALA A 464 0.09 4.39 -11.19
C ALA A 464 1.48 4.50 -11.85
N SER A 465 1.58 4.29 -13.17
CA SER A 465 2.84 4.42 -13.92
C SER A 465 2.65 4.85 -15.38
N GLY A 466 3.10 6.06 -15.71
CA GLY A 466 3.11 6.59 -17.08
C GLY A 466 3.28 8.11 -17.12
N ILE A 467 3.51 8.67 -18.29
CA ILE A 467 3.74 10.11 -18.49
C ILE A 467 2.42 10.85 -18.67
N ASN A 468 2.30 12.03 -18.08
CA ASN A 468 1.15 12.93 -18.25
C ASN A 468 -0.19 12.23 -17.92
N GLN A 469 -0.20 11.42 -16.86
CA GLN A 469 -1.42 10.79 -16.36
C GLN A 469 -2.22 11.78 -15.49
N THR A 470 -3.54 11.69 -15.53
CA THR A 470 -4.42 12.39 -14.57
C THR A 470 -5.21 11.39 -13.73
N ILE A 471 -5.13 11.50 -12.41
CA ILE A 471 -5.87 10.70 -11.45
C ILE A 471 -6.77 11.64 -10.65
N ASN A 472 -8.09 11.46 -10.77
CA ASN A 472 -9.10 12.19 -10.01
C ASN A 472 -9.73 11.26 -8.97
N ILE A 473 -9.80 11.69 -7.73
CA ILE A 473 -10.42 10.97 -6.62
C ILE A 473 -11.47 11.89 -5.99
N GLU A 474 -12.74 11.52 -6.07
CA GLU A 474 -13.86 12.39 -5.69
C GLU A 474 -14.81 11.65 -4.74
N GLY A 475 -15.12 12.21 -3.57
CA GLY A 475 -16.13 11.62 -2.67
C GLY A 475 -15.84 10.17 -2.27
N SER A 476 -14.56 9.77 -2.20
CA SER A 476 -14.15 8.38 -2.07
C SER A 476 -13.40 8.11 -0.77
N THR A 477 -13.32 6.84 -0.37
CA THR A 477 -12.76 6.40 0.91
C THR A 477 -11.66 5.36 0.69
N PHE A 478 -10.47 5.62 1.24
CA PHE A 478 -9.29 4.76 1.18
C PHE A 478 -8.84 4.40 2.60
N VAL A 479 -9.03 3.13 3.01
CA VAL A 479 -8.84 2.74 4.42
C VAL A 479 -7.99 1.48 4.57
N ASN A 480 -7.06 1.47 5.53
CA ASN A 480 -6.23 0.30 5.86
C ASN A 480 -5.43 -0.29 4.68
N ASN A 481 -5.13 0.50 3.65
CA ASN A 481 -4.30 0.00 2.55
C ASN A 481 -2.83 0.00 2.97
N SER A 482 -2.07 -1.00 2.52
CA SER A 482 -0.68 -1.18 2.94
C SER A 482 0.27 -1.55 1.82
N ALA A 483 1.47 -0.96 1.86
CA ALA A 483 2.57 -1.30 0.97
C ALA A 483 3.95 -1.04 1.60
N LYS A 484 5.02 -1.27 0.86
CA LYS A 484 6.35 -0.76 1.25
C LYS A 484 6.46 0.73 0.93
N ILE A 485 5.93 1.17 -0.21
CA ILE A 485 5.93 2.54 -0.71
C ILE A 485 4.51 2.86 -1.16
N GLY A 486 3.98 4.04 -0.82
CA GLY A 486 2.62 4.44 -1.17
C GLY A 486 1.59 3.51 -0.52
N GLY A 487 1.35 3.69 0.78
CA GLY A 487 0.45 2.82 1.54
C GLY A 487 -0.94 2.73 0.90
N ALA A 488 -1.45 3.85 0.38
CA ALA A 488 -2.59 3.86 -0.53
C ALA A 488 -2.15 3.97 -2.00
N LEU A 489 -1.58 5.10 -2.39
CA LEU A 489 -1.27 5.49 -3.76
C LEU A 489 0.25 5.56 -3.96
N ASP A 490 0.74 4.91 -5.00
CA ASP A 490 2.10 5.12 -5.51
C ASP A 490 2.02 5.66 -6.93
N ILE A 491 2.56 6.85 -7.14
CA ILE A 491 2.47 7.60 -8.39
C ILE A 491 3.86 7.68 -9.01
N ASN A 492 4.07 6.81 -10.00
CA ASN A 492 5.26 6.80 -10.82
C ASN A 492 4.94 7.39 -12.20
N GLY A 493 5.93 8.00 -12.84
CA GLY A 493 5.71 8.70 -14.10
C GLY A 493 6.38 10.07 -14.07
N GLU A 494 6.13 10.89 -15.09
CA GLU A 494 6.54 12.29 -15.13
C GLU A 494 5.30 13.11 -15.48
N GLU A 495 5.24 14.37 -15.04
CA GLU A 495 4.14 15.30 -15.38
C GLU A 495 2.75 14.77 -14.93
N GLY A 496 2.70 13.95 -13.88
CA GLY A 496 1.46 13.36 -13.37
C GLY A 496 0.62 14.37 -12.59
N LYS A 497 -0.71 14.34 -12.79
CA LYS A 497 -1.68 15.15 -12.07
C LYS A 497 -2.54 14.29 -11.15
N VAL A 498 -2.58 14.62 -9.87
CA VAL A 498 -3.42 13.93 -8.86
C VAL A 498 -4.36 14.96 -8.24
N ASN A 499 -5.67 14.80 -8.46
CA ASN A 499 -6.70 15.65 -7.87
C ASN A 499 -7.50 14.81 -6.87
N ILE A 500 -7.56 15.25 -5.62
CA ILE A 500 -8.32 14.62 -4.55
C ILE A 500 -9.32 15.64 -4.04
N ASP A 501 -10.60 15.34 -4.09
CA ASP A 501 -11.67 16.19 -3.57
C ASP A 501 -12.64 15.40 -2.70
N SER A 502 -13.07 16.02 -1.60
CA SER A 502 -14.14 15.50 -0.73
C SER A 502 -13.92 14.05 -0.27
N SER A 503 -12.67 13.65 -0.02
CA SER A 503 -12.29 12.24 0.16
C SER A 503 -11.64 11.96 1.51
N LEU A 504 -11.72 10.70 1.97
CA LEU A 504 -11.18 10.22 3.23
C LEU A 504 -10.05 9.21 3.01
N PHE A 505 -8.91 9.45 3.66
CA PHE A 505 -7.78 8.51 3.74
C PHE A 505 -7.46 8.21 5.20
N GLU A 506 -7.71 6.97 5.63
CA GLU A 506 -7.55 6.58 7.03
C GLU A 506 -6.73 5.29 7.22
N ASN A 507 -5.82 5.30 8.19
CA ASN A 507 -5.01 4.12 8.58
C ASN A 507 -4.22 3.49 7.43
N ASN A 508 -3.91 4.23 6.36
CA ASN A 508 -3.05 3.72 5.30
C ASN A 508 -1.59 3.72 5.78
N SER A 509 -0.83 2.69 5.42
CA SER A 509 0.48 2.44 6.00
C SER A 509 1.51 2.03 4.96
N ALA A 510 2.66 2.70 4.95
CA ALA A 510 3.85 2.31 4.22
C ALA A 510 4.99 1.93 5.17
N THR A 511 5.77 0.89 4.85
CA THR A 511 6.98 0.60 5.67
C THR A 511 8.18 1.49 5.33
N SER A 512 8.13 2.22 4.21
CA SER A 512 9.17 3.14 3.75
C SER A 512 8.64 4.56 3.54
N ASN A 513 7.96 4.85 2.44
CA ASN A 513 7.64 6.23 2.08
C ASN A 513 6.16 6.38 1.72
N GLY A 514 5.57 7.52 2.06
CA GLY A 514 4.21 7.89 1.66
C GLY A 514 3.17 6.99 2.28
N GLY A 515 2.72 7.31 3.50
CA GLY A 515 1.71 6.50 4.18
C GLY A 515 0.40 6.46 3.39
N VAL A 516 0.12 7.55 2.67
CA VAL A 516 -0.94 7.62 1.68
C VAL A 516 -0.37 7.69 0.27
N ILE A 517 0.36 8.75 -0.07
CA ILE A 517 0.83 9.02 -1.43
C ILE A 517 2.36 9.01 -1.45
N ASP A 518 2.95 8.27 -2.38
CA ASP A 518 4.35 8.44 -2.78
C ASP A 518 4.42 8.96 -4.22
N ILE A 519 5.25 9.97 -4.44
CA ILE A 519 5.48 10.61 -5.74
C ILE A 519 6.97 10.49 -6.07
N ASN A 520 7.29 9.70 -7.11
CA ASN A 520 8.67 9.42 -7.52
C ASN A 520 9.13 10.12 -8.80
N GLY A 521 8.25 10.86 -9.47
CA GLY A 521 8.59 11.64 -10.66
C GLY A 521 8.60 13.14 -10.48
N ASN A 522 9.01 13.85 -11.52
CA ASN A 522 9.14 15.31 -11.55
C ASN A 522 7.91 15.96 -12.18
N PHE A 523 7.80 17.28 -12.02
CA PHE A 523 6.73 18.11 -12.61
C PHE A 523 5.30 17.64 -12.27
N HIS A 524 5.12 16.98 -11.14
CA HIS A 524 3.79 16.53 -10.70
C HIS A 524 2.97 17.67 -10.14
N GLU A 525 1.66 17.61 -10.34
CA GLU A 525 0.68 18.50 -9.73
C GLU A 525 -0.26 17.69 -8.84
N THR A 526 -0.19 17.88 -7.53
CA THR A 526 -1.07 17.23 -6.56
C THR A 526 -1.96 18.28 -5.90
N ASN A 527 -3.26 18.23 -6.20
CA ASN A 527 -4.27 19.14 -5.67
C ASN A 527 -5.21 18.37 -4.73
N ILE A 528 -5.29 18.79 -3.48
CA ILE A 528 -6.11 18.16 -2.45
C ILE A 528 -7.08 19.20 -1.92
N ASN A 529 -8.38 18.93 -1.97
CA ASN A 529 -9.41 19.86 -1.55
C ASN A 529 -10.45 19.15 -0.66
N ASN A 530 -10.96 19.83 0.36
CA ASN A 530 -12.09 19.37 1.17
C ASN A 530 -11.94 17.94 1.72
N SER A 531 -10.71 17.51 2.01
CA SER A 531 -10.41 16.09 2.28
C SER A 531 -9.87 15.87 3.68
N THR A 532 -9.81 14.61 4.11
CA THR A 532 -9.37 14.23 5.46
C THR A 532 -8.37 13.08 5.41
N PHE A 533 -7.25 13.24 6.11
CA PHE A 533 -6.16 12.27 6.24
C PHE A 533 -5.92 11.96 7.72
N ASN A 534 -6.35 10.78 8.16
CA ASN A 534 -6.32 10.37 9.56
C ASN A 534 -5.43 9.15 9.80
N ASN A 535 -4.58 9.22 10.82
CA ASN A 535 -3.83 8.06 11.33
C ASN A 535 -2.99 7.32 10.27
N ASN A 536 -2.57 8.01 9.20
CA ASN A 536 -1.74 7.39 8.18
C ASN A 536 -0.28 7.35 8.64
N SER A 537 0.48 6.33 8.21
CA SER A 537 1.84 6.14 8.72
C SER A 537 2.85 5.69 7.69
N ALA A 538 4.09 6.17 7.84
CA ALA A 538 5.22 5.76 7.03
C ALA A 538 6.55 5.89 7.79
N ARG A 539 7.66 5.52 7.16
CA ARG A 539 8.98 5.94 7.66
C ARG A 539 9.28 7.39 7.28
N ASN A 540 8.94 7.84 6.07
CA ASN A 540 8.98 9.24 5.65
C ASN A 540 7.66 9.63 4.97
N GLY A 541 7.13 10.81 5.27
CA GLY A 541 5.86 11.29 4.71
C GLY A 541 4.69 10.47 5.23
N GLY A 542 4.20 10.78 6.44
CA GLY A 542 3.09 10.03 7.04
C GLY A 542 1.83 10.06 6.16
N VAL A 543 1.66 11.11 5.36
CA VAL A 543 0.68 11.20 4.29
C VAL A 543 1.35 11.18 2.93
N ILE A 544 2.16 12.18 2.62
CA ILE A 544 2.78 12.37 1.29
C ILE A 544 4.30 12.30 1.39
N ASN A 545 4.93 11.53 0.51
CA ASN A 545 6.35 11.64 0.24
C ASN A 545 6.57 12.03 -1.23
N SER A 546 7.36 13.08 -1.48
CA SER A 546 7.72 13.57 -2.81
C SER A 546 9.24 13.57 -2.98
N ASN A 547 9.73 12.77 -3.92
CA ASN A 547 11.16 12.65 -4.21
C ASN A 547 11.61 13.39 -5.48
N GLY A 548 10.69 13.65 -6.42
CA GLY A 548 11.01 14.36 -7.66
C GLY A 548 11.08 15.87 -7.51
N GLU A 549 11.62 16.52 -8.54
CA GLU A 549 11.84 17.96 -8.65
C GLU A 549 10.64 18.66 -9.30
N ASN A 550 10.47 19.96 -9.04
CA ASN A 550 9.42 20.80 -9.62
C ASN A 550 7.99 20.26 -9.39
N ASN A 551 7.78 19.53 -8.30
CA ASN A 551 6.49 19.02 -7.89
C ASN A 551 5.71 20.07 -7.09
N ASN A 552 4.44 20.25 -7.45
CA ASN A 552 3.51 21.16 -6.79
C ASN A 552 2.51 20.36 -5.96
N ILE A 553 2.45 20.60 -4.65
CA ILE A 553 1.52 19.97 -3.70
C ILE A 553 0.69 21.07 -3.05
N THR A 554 -0.58 21.16 -3.41
CA THR A 554 -1.53 22.14 -2.86
C THR A 554 -2.62 21.42 -2.10
N ALA A 555 -2.82 21.77 -0.83
CA ALA A 555 -3.93 21.31 -0.03
C ALA A 555 -4.77 22.50 0.45
N ASN A 556 -6.05 22.53 0.07
CA ASN A 556 -7.02 23.55 0.47
C ASN A 556 -8.12 22.89 1.30
N ASP A 557 -8.60 23.55 2.35
CA ASP A 557 -9.74 23.07 3.14
C ASP A 557 -9.57 21.61 3.62
N THR A 558 -8.35 21.22 4.00
CA THR A 558 -8.00 19.81 4.23
C THR A 558 -7.52 19.57 5.66
N ASP A 559 -7.98 18.46 6.24
CA ASP A 559 -7.65 18.06 7.61
C ASP A 559 -6.62 16.93 7.63
N PHE A 560 -5.48 17.15 8.29
CA PHE A 560 -4.41 16.17 8.51
C PHE A 560 -4.28 15.86 10.01
N ASN A 561 -4.87 14.75 10.47
CA ASN A 561 -4.92 14.40 11.89
C ASN A 561 -4.15 13.13 12.23
N ASN A 562 -3.30 13.20 13.25
CA ASN A 562 -2.62 12.05 13.86
C ASN A 562 -1.79 11.21 12.88
N ASN A 563 -1.28 11.82 11.80
CA ASN A 563 -0.42 11.12 10.86
C ASN A 563 1.01 11.02 11.43
N ASN A 564 1.67 9.90 11.17
CA ASN A 564 2.90 9.53 11.85
C ASN A 564 3.97 9.07 10.87
N ALA A 565 5.08 9.81 10.78
CA ALA A 565 6.29 9.36 10.13
C ALA A 565 7.37 9.02 11.16
N VAL A 566 8.09 7.91 10.95
CA VAL A 566 9.20 7.55 11.86
C VAL A 566 10.32 8.60 11.82
N ASN A 567 10.64 9.13 10.64
CA ASN A 567 11.83 9.98 10.43
C ASN A 567 11.49 11.41 10.04
N LYS A 568 10.82 11.59 8.90
CA LYS A 568 10.65 12.92 8.28
C LYS A 568 9.21 13.15 7.84
N GLY A 569 8.67 14.33 8.09
CA GLY A 569 7.40 14.79 7.53
C GLY A 569 6.22 13.98 8.05
N GLY A 570 5.65 14.33 9.20
CA GLY A 570 4.49 13.61 9.74
C GLY A 570 3.28 13.68 8.81
N VAL A 571 3.17 14.76 8.02
CA VAL A 571 2.26 14.88 6.89
C VAL A 571 3.02 14.77 5.57
N ILE A 572 3.90 15.73 5.27
CA ILE A 572 4.59 15.84 3.98
C ILE A 572 6.10 15.72 4.17
N ASN A 573 6.74 14.85 3.42
CA ASN A 573 8.19 14.85 3.22
C ASN A 573 8.51 15.17 1.76
N SER A 574 9.26 16.26 1.51
CA SER A 574 9.74 16.67 0.19
C SER A 574 11.26 16.61 0.14
N ASN A 575 11.80 15.74 -0.71
CA ASN A 575 13.26 15.58 -0.87
C ASN A 575 13.79 16.21 -2.16
N GLY A 576 12.94 16.42 -3.17
CA GLY A 576 13.35 17.00 -4.45
C GLY A 576 13.46 18.53 -4.41
N ASP A 577 14.07 19.07 -5.45
CA ASP A 577 14.39 20.50 -5.59
C ASP A 577 13.25 21.25 -6.29
N SER A 578 13.16 22.56 -6.03
CA SER A 578 12.19 23.47 -6.66
C SER A 578 10.71 23.03 -6.51
N ASN A 579 10.40 22.24 -5.48
CA ASN A 579 9.04 21.83 -5.16
C ASN A 579 8.27 22.97 -4.46
N VAL A 580 6.98 23.05 -4.73
CA VAL A 580 6.07 24.00 -4.09
C VAL A 580 5.08 23.24 -3.22
N ILE A 581 4.95 23.63 -1.96
CA ILE A 581 4.03 23.05 -0.98
C ILE A 581 3.15 24.17 -0.44
N VAL A 582 1.85 24.08 -0.67
CA VAL A 582 0.86 25.06 -0.20
C VAL A 582 -0.16 24.36 0.68
N LEU A 583 -0.32 24.83 1.92
CA LEU A 583 -1.44 24.49 2.79
C LEU A 583 -2.28 25.75 3.00
N ASP A 584 -3.49 25.81 2.44
CA ASP A 584 -4.42 26.93 2.63
C ASP A 584 -5.70 26.46 3.33
N ASN A 585 -6.18 27.28 4.27
CA ASN A 585 -7.38 27.03 5.07
C ASN A 585 -7.46 25.59 5.64
N SER A 586 -6.32 25.03 6.04
CA SER A 586 -6.18 23.62 6.38
C SER A 586 -5.88 23.40 7.86
N THR A 587 -6.21 22.21 8.35
CA THR A 587 -5.96 21.83 9.75
C THR A 587 -4.86 20.77 9.81
N VAL A 588 -3.83 20.99 10.61
CA VAL A 588 -2.68 20.07 10.77
C VAL A 588 -2.51 19.74 12.24
N ASN A 589 -3.12 18.64 12.68
CA ASN A 589 -3.24 18.30 14.10
C ASN A 589 -2.55 17.00 14.50
N ASN A 590 -1.78 17.06 15.60
CA ASN A 590 -1.18 15.92 16.28
C ASN A 590 -0.31 15.01 15.39
N ASN A 591 0.29 15.55 14.35
CA ASN A 591 1.17 14.80 13.47
C ASN A 591 2.57 14.68 14.09
N ILE A 592 3.25 13.56 13.83
CA ILE A 592 4.49 13.18 14.51
C ILE A 592 5.55 12.78 13.48
N ALA A 593 6.75 13.35 13.61
CA ALA A 593 7.96 12.88 12.95
C ALA A 593 9.20 13.39 13.67
N HIS A 594 10.32 12.66 13.66
CA HIS A 594 11.57 13.15 14.29
C HIS A 594 12.05 14.49 13.70
N ASN A 595 11.82 14.70 12.40
CA ASN A 595 12.10 15.95 11.69
C ASN A 595 10.86 16.40 10.93
N GLY A 596 10.23 17.49 11.37
CA GLY A 596 9.10 18.08 10.68
C GLY A 596 7.82 17.30 10.95
N GLY A 597 7.28 17.43 12.16
CA GLY A 597 6.02 16.82 12.59
C GLY A 597 4.86 17.10 11.63
N ALA A 598 4.85 18.23 10.91
CA ALA A 598 4.00 18.41 9.75
C ALA A 598 4.79 18.23 8.44
N ILE A 599 5.75 19.12 8.17
CA ILE A 599 6.47 19.19 6.88
C ILE A 599 7.97 19.04 7.09
N SER A 600 8.60 18.20 6.28
CA SER A 600 10.06 18.14 6.13
C SER A 600 10.42 18.41 4.68
N SER A 601 11.39 19.30 4.43
CA SER A 601 11.90 19.65 3.11
C SER A 601 13.42 19.60 3.12
N THR A 602 14.03 18.78 2.27
CA THR A 602 15.50 18.66 2.20
C THR A 602 16.12 18.98 0.86
N GLY A 603 15.32 19.18 -0.19
CA GLY A 603 15.82 19.72 -1.46
C GLY A 603 16.01 21.23 -1.40
N ASP A 604 16.66 21.74 -2.43
CA ASP A 604 16.98 23.15 -2.62
C ASP A 604 15.86 23.89 -3.36
N GLU A 605 15.81 25.22 -3.24
CA GLU A 605 14.86 26.11 -3.96
C GLU A 605 13.36 25.78 -3.73
N ASN A 606 13.03 25.03 -2.68
CA ASN A 606 11.66 24.67 -2.33
C ASN A 606 10.90 25.86 -1.74
N GLU A 607 9.63 25.98 -2.10
CA GLU A 607 8.69 26.95 -1.54
C GLU A 607 7.63 26.27 -0.67
N ILE A 608 7.52 26.68 0.59
CA ILE A 608 6.50 26.23 1.53
C ILE A 608 5.64 27.44 1.92
N ALA A 609 4.35 27.40 1.62
CA ALA A 609 3.37 28.39 2.03
C ALA A 609 2.31 27.74 2.93
N ILE A 610 2.06 28.33 4.10
CA ILE A 610 1.03 27.90 5.04
C ILE A 610 0.16 29.11 5.34
N ASP A 611 -1.03 29.13 4.77
CA ASP A 611 -1.93 30.27 4.77
C ASP A 611 -3.25 29.91 5.46
N ASN A 612 -3.76 30.83 6.28
CA ASN A 612 -5.06 30.70 6.95
C ASN A 612 -5.30 29.37 7.69
N SER A 613 -4.24 28.72 8.16
CA SER A 613 -4.28 27.33 8.60
C SER A 613 -4.11 27.19 10.12
N GLU A 614 -4.67 26.13 10.69
CA GLU A 614 -4.49 25.77 12.11
C GLU A 614 -3.53 24.60 12.25
N LEU A 615 -2.40 24.81 12.92
CA LEU A 615 -1.36 23.81 13.13
C LEU A 615 -1.23 23.56 14.64
N SER A 616 -1.77 22.43 15.12
CA SER A 616 -1.81 22.15 16.55
C SER A 616 -1.28 20.79 16.98
N GLY A 617 -0.61 20.73 18.13
CA GLY A 617 -0.21 19.46 18.76
C GLY A 617 0.85 18.64 18.01
N ASN A 618 1.46 19.17 16.96
CA ASN A 618 2.47 18.45 16.17
C ASN A 618 3.79 18.32 16.96
N LYS A 619 4.46 17.17 16.81
CA LYS A 619 5.63 16.80 17.61
C LYS A 619 6.92 16.74 16.79
N ASP A 620 8.00 17.15 17.43
CA ASP A 620 9.37 17.15 16.93
C ASP A 620 9.56 18.01 15.66
N ARG A 621 9.30 19.32 15.85
CA ARG A 621 9.26 20.40 14.86
C ARG A 621 7.92 20.41 14.12
N LEU A 622 7.51 21.58 13.65
CA LEU A 622 6.36 21.75 12.76
C LEU A 622 6.82 21.66 11.31
N VAL A 623 7.75 22.53 10.92
CA VAL A 623 8.38 22.55 9.60
C VAL A 623 9.89 22.39 9.76
N SER A 624 10.51 21.53 8.98
CA SER A 624 11.96 21.35 8.92
C SER A 624 12.45 21.58 7.50
N SER A 625 13.35 22.54 7.29
CA SER A 625 14.01 22.80 6.02
C SER A 625 15.53 22.67 6.16
N GLU A 626 16.15 21.86 5.30
CA GLU A 626 17.60 21.57 5.31
C GLU A 626 18.34 21.96 4.01
N GLY A 627 17.64 22.09 2.87
CA GLY A 627 18.27 22.52 1.61
C GLY A 627 18.44 24.03 1.52
N ASP A 628 19.19 24.48 0.51
CA ASP A 628 19.55 25.87 0.27
C ASP A 628 18.50 26.61 -0.58
N ASP A 629 18.51 27.95 -0.56
CA ASP A 629 17.61 28.84 -1.31
C ASP A 629 16.09 28.56 -1.12
N ASN A 630 15.72 27.87 -0.05
CA ASN A 630 14.35 27.55 0.34
C ASN A 630 13.60 28.78 0.87
N LYS A 631 12.30 28.84 0.56
CA LYS A 631 11.37 29.89 1.04
C LYS A 631 10.26 29.29 1.88
N ILE A 632 10.06 29.80 3.09
CA ILE A 632 8.98 29.40 4.00
C ILE A 632 8.14 30.63 4.33
N THR A 633 6.84 30.59 4.06
CA THR A 633 5.87 31.62 4.39
C THR A 633 4.77 31.04 5.26
N VAL A 634 4.46 31.70 6.37
CA VAL A 634 3.34 31.35 7.24
C VAL A 634 2.50 32.58 7.51
N ASP A 635 1.33 32.67 6.86
CA ASP A 635 0.49 33.85 6.90
C ASP A 635 -0.89 33.56 7.50
N ASN A 636 -1.39 34.51 8.30
CA ASN A 636 -2.75 34.48 8.88
C ASN A 636 -3.11 33.17 9.61
N SER A 637 -2.11 32.47 10.15
CA SER A 637 -2.27 31.11 10.66
C SER A 637 -2.25 31.05 12.20
N ILE A 638 -2.67 29.91 12.75
CA ILE A 638 -2.68 29.64 14.19
C ILE A 638 -1.74 28.47 14.46
N ILE A 639 -0.72 28.66 15.30
CA ILE A 639 0.24 27.62 15.68
C ILE A 639 0.11 27.38 17.18
N THR A 640 -0.44 26.24 17.61
CA THR A 640 -0.66 26.00 19.05
C THR A 640 -0.28 24.62 19.57
N ASN A 641 0.19 24.54 20.81
CA ASN A 641 0.47 23.26 21.49
C ASN A 641 1.47 22.34 20.76
N ASN A 642 2.25 22.85 19.81
CA ASN A 642 3.28 22.08 19.12
C ASN A 642 4.53 21.97 20.00
N THR A 643 5.29 20.89 19.83
CA THR A 643 6.52 20.65 20.60
C THR A 643 7.71 20.44 19.69
N ALA A 644 8.81 21.15 19.95
CA ALA A 644 10.09 20.95 19.28
C ALA A 644 11.27 21.10 20.23
N LYS A 645 12.35 20.36 19.95
CA LYS A 645 13.60 20.42 20.70
C LYS A 645 14.47 21.62 20.30
N ASP A 646 14.56 21.87 19.00
CA ASP A 646 15.52 22.82 18.43
C ASP A 646 14.83 24.02 17.75
N GLY A 647 13.54 23.93 17.41
CA GLY A 647 12.68 25.01 16.89
C GLY A 647 11.42 24.45 16.20
N LEU A 648 10.28 25.14 16.20
CA LEU A 648 9.08 24.70 15.49
C LEU A 648 9.28 24.76 13.97
N ILE A 649 9.82 25.87 13.47
CA ILE A 649 10.23 26.02 12.07
C ILE A 649 11.75 26.04 12.08
N THR A 650 12.38 24.97 11.61
CA THR A 650 13.85 24.90 11.51
C THR A 650 14.30 25.16 10.09
N ASN A 651 15.38 25.93 9.97
CA ASN A 651 15.95 26.35 8.71
C ASN A 651 17.48 26.24 8.76
N ASN A 652 17.99 25.13 8.23
CA ASN A 652 19.38 24.75 8.40
C ASN A 652 20.26 24.96 7.16
N GLY A 653 19.67 25.01 5.96
CA GLY A 653 20.38 25.33 4.72
C GLY A 653 20.66 26.82 4.55
N ASP A 654 21.48 27.18 3.58
CA ASP A 654 21.97 28.53 3.33
C ASP A 654 21.05 29.35 2.39
N ASN A 655 21.08 30.67 2.50
CA ASN A 655 20.30 31.64 1.71
C ASN A 655 18.77 31.50 1.81
N ASN A 656 18.28 30.79 2.82
CA ASN A 656 16.86 30.51 3.00
C ASN A 656 16.10 31.71 3.58
N ASN A 657 14.84 31.89 3.18
CA ASN A 657 13.99 32.99 3.61
C ASN A 657 12.74 32.49 4.37
N ILE A 658 12.53 32.99 5.58
CA ILE A 658 11.34 32.71 6.40
C ILE A 658 10.56 33.99 6.64
N ALA A 659 9.27 33.99 6.29
CA ALA A 659 8.33 35.05 6.62
C ALA A 659 7.16 34.48 7.45
N ILE A 660 6.87 35.09 8.60
CA ILE A 660 5.73 34.73 9.46
C ILE A 660 4.87 35.98 9.68
N ASN A 661 3.75 36.10 8.98
CA ASN A 661 2.91 37.28 9.02
C ASN A 661 1.54 37.01 9.65
N ASN A 662 1.05 37.94 10.46
CA ASN A 662 -0.29 37.90 11.07
C ASN A 662 -0.63 36.57 11.76
N THR A 663 0.38 35.85 12.26
CA THR A 663 0.25 34.48 12.77
C THR A 663 0.22 34.49 14.29
N ASN A 664 -0.72 33.75 14.88
CA ASN A 664 -0.83 33.61 16.33
C ASN A 664 -0.21 32.29 16.79
N ALA A 665 1.00 32.36 17.36
CA ALA A 665 1.73 31.22 17.87
C ALA A 665 1.71 31.20 19.41
N THR A 666 0.86 30.37 20.03
CA THR A 666 0.68 30.32 21.50
C THR A 666 0.80 28.89 22.05
N ASN A 667 1.18 28.75 23.31
CA ASN A 667 1.28 27.46 24.01
C ASN A 667 2.20 26.42 23.36
N ASN A 668 3.11 26.82 22.47
CA ASN A 668 4.09 25.92 21.89
C ASN A 668 5.31 25.75 22.81
N LYS A 669 5.91 24.57 22.79
CA LYS A 669 7.17 24.24 23.48
C LYS A 669 8.32 24.23 22.46
N GLY A 670 9.30 25.11 22.64
CA GLY A 670 10.44 25.30 21.72
C GLY A 670 10.30 26.58 20.89
N ASP A 671 11.43 27.17 20.49
CA ASP A 671 11.46 28.43 19.73
C ASP A 671 10.61 28.36 18.45
N ILE A 672 9.97 29.45 18.03
CA ILE A 672 9.18 29.42 16.79
C ILE A 672 10.07 29.18 15.58
N VAL A 673 11.19 29.90 15.50
CA VAL A 673 12.15 29.77 14.39
C VAL A 673 13.51 29.43 14.96
N ALA A 674 14.14 28.41 14.40
CA ALA A 674 15.55 28.13 14.61
C ALA A 674 16.27 28.09 13.28
N ASN A 675 17.36 28.86 13.21
CA ASN A 675 18.03 29.15 11.97
C ASN A 675 19.54 29.00 12.18
N THR A 676 20.16 28.06 11.46
CA THR A 676 21.60 27.78 11.56
C THR A 676 22.36 28.02 10.26
N GLY A 677 21.66 28.24 9.16
CA GLY A 677 22.28 28.47 7.85
C GLY A 677 22.81 29.89 7.66
N ILE A 678 23.70 30.04 6.70
CA ILE A 678 24.38 31.27 6.33
C ILE A 678 23.47 32.10 5.43
N ASN A 679 23.46 33.43 5.63
CA ASN A 679 22.64 34.39 4.86
C ASN A 679 21.12 34.18 4.92
N ASN A 680 20.64 33.39 5.88
CA ASN A 680 19.21 33.17 6.03
C ASN A 680 18.50 34.44 6.55
N ILE A 681 17.34 34.73 5.97
CA ILE A 681 16.49 35.88 6.33
C ILE A 681 15.29 35.38 7.13
N VAL A 682 14.99 36.04 8.26
CA VAL A 682 13.79 35.75 9.06
C VAL A 682 13.03 37.05 9.31
N SER A 683 11.76 37.07 8.92
CA SER A 683 10.83 38.19 9.12
C SER A 683 9.60 37.73 9.89
N ILE A 684 9.24 38.43 10.97
CA ILE A 684 8.05 38.14 11.78
C ILE A 684 7.26 39.44 11.90
N ASN A 685 6.12 39.54 11.21
CA ASN A 685 5.34 40.79 11.10
C ASN A 685 3.93 40.61 11.65
N ASN A 686 3.48 41.51 12.52
CA ASN A 686 2.12 41.49 13.08
C ASN A 686 1.70 40.15 13.72
N SER A 687 2.66 39.32 14.11
CA SER A 687 2.44 37.98 14.68
C SER A 687 2.55 38.00 16.20
N THR A 688 1.66 37.29 16.89
CA THR A 688 1.72 37.12 18.35
C THR A 688 2.46 35.84 18.66
N VAL A 689 3.71 35.97 19.11
CA VAL A 689 4.57 34.83 19.44
C VAL A 689 4.72 34.72 20.96
N THR A 690 4.06 33.72 21.52
CA THR A 690 4.15 33.36 22.95
C THR A 690 4.69 31.94 23.05
N VAL A 691 6.01 31.82 23.10
CA VAL A 691 6.69 30.54 23.28
C VAL A 691 6.84 30.25 24.76
N ASN A 692 6.42 29.07 25.20
CA ASN A 692 6.84 28.55 26.49
C ASN A 692 8.24 27.93 26.30
N VAL A 693 9.27 28.78 26.26
CA VAL A 693 10.65 28.28 26.36
C VAL A 693 10.86 27.91 27.82
N ILE A 694 10.73 26.61 28.08
CA ILE A 694 11.15 25.97 29.31
C ILE A 694 12.28 25.04 28.90
N TYR A 695 13.54 25.47 29.02
CA TYR A 695 14.60 24.50 29.21
C TYR A 695 14.72 24.27 30.72
N GLU A 696 14.43 23.06 31.15
CA GLU A 696 14.73 22.69 32.53
C GLU A 696 16.24 22.56 32.67
N THR A 697 16.78 23.11 33.74
CA THR A 697 18.19 22.93 34.07
C THR A 697 18.32 21.76 35.04
N SER A 698 19.25 20.86 34.77
CA SER A 698 19.67 19.85 35.74
C SER A 698 20.87 20.40 36.49
N THR A 699 20.76 20.49 37.83
CA THR A 699 21.89 20.88 38.68
C THR A 699 22.40 19.66 39.41
N THR A 700 23.63 19.25 39.12
CA THR A 700 24.33 18.24 39.91
C THR A 700 25.24 18.92 40.93
N LEU A 701 25.44 18.26 42.07
CA LEU A 701 26.24 18.78 43.18
C LEU A 701 27.41 17.88 43.47
N ALA A 702 28.62 18.43 43.42
CA ALA A 702 29.79 17.87 44.07
C ALA A 702 30.10 18.70 45.32
N VAL A 703 30.15 18.02 46.47
CA VAL A 703 30.39 18.69 47.75
C VAL A 703 31.61 18.07 48.41
N VAL A 704 32.59 18.91 48.73
CA VAL A 704 33.83 18.49 49.38
C VAL A 704 33.98 19.27 50.68
N SER A 705 34.08 18.56 51.81
CA SER A 705 34.39 19.15 53.10
C SER A 705 35.85 18.96 53.47
N GLY A 706 36.50 20.06 53.84
CA GLY A 706 37.89 20.05 54.32
C GLY A 706 38.30 21.42 54.85
N ASN A 707 39.22 21.46 55.82
CA ASN A 707 39.79 22.71 56.35
C ASN A 707 38.77 23.73 56.93
N GLY A 708 37.69 23.24 57.55
CA GLY A 708 36.65 24.12 58.13
C GLY A 708 35.83 24.85 57.08
N GLN A 709 35.77 24.32 55.86
CA GLN A 709 35.00 24.84 54.74
C GLN A 709 34.27 23.69 54.05
N ILE A 710 33.11 24.01 53.46
CA ILE A 710 32.41 23.17 52.50
C ILE A 710 32.55 23.88 51.16
N THR A 711 33.22 23.22 50.21
CA THR A 711 33.22 23.65 48.81
C THR A 711 32.04 22.98 48.13
N ILE A 712 31.08 23.77 47.69
CA ILE A 712 29.92 23.34 46.92
C ILE A 712 30.21 23.68 45.46
N ILE A 713 30.22 22.67 44.60
CA ILE A 713 30.38 22.79 43.15
C ILE A 713 29.04 22.38 42.57
N ALA A 714 28.36 23.32 41.92
CA ALA A 714 27.15 23.06 41.16
C ALA A 714 27.52 23.03 39.68
N THR A 715 27.26 21.90 39.02
CA THR A 715 27.38 21.80 37.57
C THR A 715 25.99 21.88 36.98
N VAL A 716 25.77 22.88 36.13
CA VAL A 716 24.47 23.13 35.50
C VAL A 716 24.51 22.63 34.07
N THR A 717 23.60 21.73 33.74
CA THR A 717 23.38 21.26 32.37
C THR A 717 21.96 21.53 31.90
N LYS A 718 21.75 21.57 30.59
CA LYS A 718 20.41 21.50 29.99
C LYS A 718 19.88 20.08 30.20
N LYS A 719 18.72 19.93 30.85
CA LYS A 719 18.18 18.62 31.30
C LYS A 719 17.99 17.61 30.17
N ASP A 720 17.67 18.10 28.96
CA ASP A 720 17.34 17.26 27.81
C ASP A 720 18.57 16.91 26.94
N THR A 721 19.71 17.59 27.12
CA THR A 721 20.90 17.42 26.25
C THR A 721 22.20 17.18 27.02
N ASP A 722 22.21 17.32 28.34
CA ASP A 722 23.40 17.28 29.20
C ASP A 722 24.50 18.31 28.83
N GLU A 723 24.17 19.28 27.99
CA GLU A 723 25.07 20.36 27.60
C GLU A 723 25.42 21.24 28.80
N LEU A 724 26.71 21.54 29.00
CA LEU A 724 27.22 22.36 30.10
C LEU A 724 26.93 23.85 29.87
N LEU A 725 26.26 24.51 30.81
CA LEU A 725 25.81 25.90 30.67
C LEU A 725 26.75 26.89 31.36
N SER A 726 27.49 27.70 30.58
CA SER A 726 28.39 28.76 31.06
C SER A 726 27.67 30.10 31.25
N GLY A 727 27.99 30.85 32.29
CA GLY A 727 27.41 32.18 32.55
C GLY A 727 26.12 32.18 33.37
N GLU A 728 25.66 31.01 33.81
CA GLU A 728 24.42 30.84 34.58
C GLU A 728 24.60 31.18 36.06
N LYS A 729 23.62 31.87 36.64
CA LYS A 729 23.67 32.24 38.07
C LYS A 729 23.11 31.11 38.92
N VAL A 730 23.93 30.65 39.88
CA VAL A 730 23.59 29.59 40.83
C VAL A 730 23.57 30.15 42.25
N TYR A 731 22.50 29.85 42.97
CA TYR A 731 22.30 30.19 44.38
C TYR A 731 22.61 28.97 45.26
N PHE A 732 23.42 29.18 46.31
CA PHE A 732 23.86 28.13 47.21
C PHE A 732 23.20 28.28 48.57
N TYR A 733 22.74 27.17 49.11
CA TYR A 733 22.03 27.10 50.38
C TYR A 733 22.70 26.11 51.32
N VAL A 734 22.71 26.44 52.60
CA VAL A 734 23.19 25.58 53.68
C VAL A 734 22.15 25.59 54.80
N ASN A 735 21.65 24.42 55.17
CA ASN A 735 20.58 24.22 56.16
C ASN A 735 19.31 25.05 55.90
N GLY A 736 18.97 25.26 54.63
CA GLY A 736 17.79 26.04 54.21
C GLY A 736 18.03 27.55 54.07
N GLU A 737 19.18 28.08 54.50
CA GLU A 737 19.52 29.50 54.33
C GLU A 737 20.39 29.72 53.09
N GLN A 738 20.10 30.76 52.31
CA GLN A 738 20.95 31.16 51.18
C GLN A 738 22.26 31.75 51.69
N VAL A 739 23.38 31.12 51.36
CA VAL A 739 24.71 31.54 51.83
C VAL A 739 25.51 32.33 50.81
N GLY A 740 25.10 32.29 49.54
CA GLY A 740 25.69 33.09 48.47
C GLY A 740 25.26 32.65 47.08
N SER A 741 25.90 33.23 46.07
CA SER A 741 25.71 32.87 44.66
C SER A 741 27.03 32.89 43.91
N ALA A 742 27.14 32.13 42.84
CA ALA A 742 28.25 32.18 41.88
C ALA A 742 27.70 32.03 40.45
N ILE A 743 28.53 32.38 39.46
CA ILE A 743 28.22 32.23 38.04
C ILE A 743 28.99 31.00 37.53
N THR A 744 28.36 30.17 36.69
CA THR A 744 29.03 29.03 36.09
C THR A 744 30.15 29.47 35.14
N ASP A 745 31.28 28.79 35.18
CA ASP A 745 32.38 29.02 34.25
C ASP A 745 32.14 28.33 32.89
N LYS A 746 33.13 28.40 31.99
CA LYS A 746 33.09 27.77 30.65
C LYS A 746 32.88 26.24 30.65
N TYR A 747 32.95 25.60 31.82
CA TYR A 747 32.69 24.17 32.01
C TYR A 747 31.34 23.92 32.70
N GLY A 748 30.47 24.93 32.80
CA GLY A 748 29.18 24.82 33.45
C GLY A 748 29.25 24.73 34.98
N GLU A 749 30.39 25.05 35.60
CA GLU A 749 30.59 24.88 37.05
C GLU A 749 30.53 26.21 37.80
N ALA A 750 29.65 26.30 38.79
CA ALA A 750 29.61 27.37 39.78
C ALA A 750 30.17 26.85 41.11
N ARG A 751 31.17 27.53 41.67
CA ARG A 751 31.87 27.11 42.89
C ARG A 751 31.63 28.10 44.02
N PHE A 752 31.13 27.61 45.16
CA PHE A 752 30.93 28.39 46.37
C PHE A 752 31.61 27.76 47.58
N ILE A 753 32.35 28.56 48.35
CA ILE A 753 33.05 28.11 49.54
C ILE A 753 32.33 28.63 50.78
N TYR A 754 31.64 27.74 51.47
CA TYR A 754 31.00 28.03 52.75
C TYR A 754 31.97 27.77 53.91
N LYS A 755 32.28 28.80 54.71
CA LYS A 755 33.05 28.61 55.94
C LYS A 755 32.16 28.00 57.01
N VAL A 756 32.57 26.85 57.53
CA VAL A 756 31.82 26.06 58.51
C VAL A 756 31.98 26.67 59.89
N PRO A 757 30.90 27.20 60.52
CA PRO A 757 31.00 27.85 61.82
C PRO A 757 31.20 26.87 62.98
N LYS A 758 30.74 25.61 62.85
CA LYS A 758 30.86 24.57 63.88
C LYS A 758 30.81 23.16 63.26
N THR A 759 31.30 22.16 63.97
CA THR A 759 31.14 20.77 63.54
C THR A 759 29.68 20.34 63.68
N ALA A 760 29.03 19.99 62.56
CA ALA A 760 27.65 19.52 62.49
C ALA A 760 27.41 18.81 61.14
N ASN A 761 26.24 18.19 60.99
CA ASN A 761 25.71 17.83 59.68
C ASN A 761 25.22 19.10 58.98
N TYR A 762 25.59 19.26 57.72
CA TYR A 762 25.15 20.35 56.88
C TYR A 762 24.38 19.78 55.69
N SER A 763 23.12 20.21 55.54
CA SER A 763 22.33 20.01 54.33
C SER A 763 22.70 21.11 53.35
N VAL A 764 23.21 20.77 52.17
CA VAL A 764 23.53 21.74 51.14
C VAL A 764 22.76 21.44 49.88
N TYR A 765 22.24 22.49 49.26
CA TYR A 765 21.66 22.40 47.93
C TYR A 765 22.00 23.66 47.14
N ALA A 766 21.92 23.55 45.83
CA ALA A 766 22.05 24.67 44.92
C ALA A 766 20.82 24.72 44.02
N LYS A 767 20.45 25.92 43.62
CA LYS A 767 19.40 26.20 42.66
C LYS A 767 19.99 27.06 41.56
N SER A 768 19.98 26.55 40.33
CA SER A 768 20.18 27.36 39.14
C SER A 768 18.93 28.22 38.90
N GLN A 769 19.16 29.39 38.33
CA GLN A 769 18.10 30.21 37.79
C GLN A 769 17.53 29.53 36.53
N GLU A 770 16.22 29.27 36.50
CA GLU A 770 15.51 28.88 35.28
C GLU A 770 15.05 30.13 34.56
N THR A 771 15.31 30.19 33.26
CA THR A 771 14.88 31.30 32.42
C THR A 771 13.55 30.93 31.76
N THR A 772 12.47 31.64 32.09
CA THR A 772 11.24 31.62 31.29
C THR A 772 11.26 32.85 30.39
N ILE A 773 11.22 32.64 29.07
CA ILE A 773 11.11 33.73 28.10
C ILE A 773 9.64 34.09 27.96
N THR A 774 9.31 35.38 28.06
CA THR A 774 8.01 35.89 27.59
C THR A 774 8.18 37.20 26.81
N ASN A 775 7.70 37.13 25.57
CA ASN A 775 7.50 38.18 24.56
C ASN A 775 8.74 38.76 23.84
N SER A 776 8.44 39.36 22.68
CA SER A 776 9.33 40.03 21.72
C SER A 776 10.06 41.27 22.24
N THR A 777 9.98 41.60 23.54
CA THR A 777 10.66 42.75 24.16
C THR A 777 11.73 42.37 25.18
N GLY A 778 12.06 41.08 25.33
CA GLY A 778 13.25 40.64 26.06
C GLY A 778 13.18 40.81 27.59
N LYS A 779 12.00 40.64 28.21
CA LYS A 779 11.85 40.72 29.67
C LYS A 779 11.69 39.32 30.28
N TYR A 780 12.69 38.91 31.06
CA TYR A 780 12.76 37.60 31.72
C TYR A 780 11.93 37.55 33.00
N VAL A 781 11.24 36.44 33.23
CA VAL A 781 10.76 36.05 34.55
C VAL A 781 11.56 34.83 35.00
N PHE A 782 12.16 34.93 36.17
CA PHE A 782 13.01 33.87 36.71
C PHE A 782 12.21 32.91 37.57
N LYS A 783 12.40 31.61 37.33
CA LYS A 783 11.92 30.53 38.19
C LYS A 783 13.13 29.80 38.77
N GLU A 784 13.00 29.12 39.92
CA GLU A 784 14.11 28.38 40.53
C GLU A 784 14.01 26.89 40.20
N SER A 785 15.15 26.25 39.92
CA SER A 785 15.19 24.81 39.63
C SER A 785 14.90 23.91 40.83
N ALA A 786 14.50 22.67 40.54
CA ALA A 786 14.33 21.62 41.56
C ALA A 786 15.67 21.36 42.27
N SER A 787 15.70 21.54 43.59
CA SER A 787 16.92 21.45 44.38
C SER A 787 17.38 20.01 44.61
N VAL A 788 18.60 19.66 44.20
CA VAL A 788 19.28 18.44 44.65
C VAL A 788 19.91 18.72 46.01
N THR A 789 19.60 17.92 47.03
CA THR A 789 20.14 18.10 48.39
C THR A 789 21.18 17.04 48.72
N LYS A 790 22.36 17.46 49.21
CA LYS A 790 23.38 16.57 49.79
C LYS A 790 23.60 16.89 51.26
N THR A 791 23.57 15.87 52.10
CA THR A 791 23.94 15.99 53.53
C THR A 791 25.34 15.44 53.74
N LEU A 792 26.19 16.19 54.44
CA LEU A 792 27.56 15.75 54.76
C LEU A 792 27.96 16.09 56.19
N ASN A 793 28.82 15.24 56.75
CA ASN A 793 29.35 15.36 58.11
C ASN A 793 30.78 15.92 58.07
N VAL A 794 30.98 17.14 58.59
CA VAL A 794 32.28 17.84 58.52
C VAL A 794 33.14 17.52 59.75
N ASN A 795 33.93 16.44 59.68
CA ASN A 795 34.80 15.98 60.77
C ASN A 795 36.31 16.08 60.44
N LYS A 796 36.94 17.27 60.60
CA LYS A 796 38.35 17.37 61.09
C LYS A 796 38.86 18.82 61.35
N PRO A 797 39.56 19.09 62.46
CA PRO A 797 40.11 20.42 62.80
C PRO A 797 41.58 20.63 62.37
N LEU A 798 41.96 21.90 62.16
CA LEU A 798 43.33 22.39 61.90
C LEU A 798 44.27 22.15 63.11
N THR A 799 45.52 21.72 62.87
CA THR A 799 46.44 21.38 63.96
C THR A 799 47.06 22.61 64.66
N PRO A 800 47.14 22.65 66.00
CA PRO A 800 47.75 23.76 66.75
C PRO A 800 49.25 23.96 66.50
N ALA A 801 49.77 25.16 66.80
CA ALA A 801 51.18 25.49 66.72
C ALA A 801 52.07 24.48 67.49
N LYS A 802 53.01 23.80 66.81
CA LYS A 802 53.85 22.75 67.38
C LYS A 802 55.31 23.22 67.44
N ILE A 803 55.61 24.11 68.38
CA ILE A 803 56.95 24.66 68.61
C ILE A 803 57.79 23.68 69.45
N LYS A 804 58.95 23.25 68.95
CA LYS A 804 59.88 22.33 69.65
C LYS A 804 61.35 22.73 69.44
N VAL A 805 62.22 22.37 70.38
CA VAL A 805 63.69 22.46 70.17
C VAL A 805 64.06 21.45 69.09
N TYR A 806 64.56 21.96 67.96
CA TYR A 806 64.98 21.16 66.82
C TYR A 806 66.40 20.61 67.00
N SER A 807 67.32 21.42 67.56
CA SER A 807 68.69 20.97 67.81
C SER A 807 69.40 21.80 68.89
N LYS A 808 70.42 21.20 69.52
CA LYS A 808 71.36 21.86 70.43
C LYS A 808 72.79 21.57 69.97
N LYS A 809 73.54 22.61 69.62
CA LYS A 809 74.94 22.48 69.17
C LYS A 809 75.85 23.26 70.11
N THR A 810 76.94 22.63 70.58
CA THR A 810 77.97 23.30 71.39
C THR A 810 79.26 23.36 70.59
N THR A 811 79.81 24.56 70.44
CA THR A 811 81.16 24.77 69.88
C THR A 811 82.05 25.47 70.89
N SER A 812 83.37 25.37 70.74
CA SER A 812 84.29 26.05 71.65
C SER A 812 85.43 26.74 70.91
N LYS A 813 85.94 27.84 71.48
CA LYS A 813 87.09 28.59 70.99
C LYS A 813 88.04 28.84 72.16
N LYS A 814 89.32 28.48 72.00
CA LYS A 814 90.38 28.78 72.97
C LYS A 814 91.02 30.12 72.59
N THR A 815 91.17 31.02 73.56
CA THR A 815 91.94 32.26 73.43
C THR A 815 93.13 32.19 74.40
N LYS A 816 94.07 33.16 74.33
CA LYS A 816 95.25 33.20 75.23
C LYS A 816 94.90 33.15 76.73
N LYS A 817 93.73 33.66 77.14
CA LYS A 817 93.32 33.73 78.57
C LYS A 817 92.11 32.86 78.95
N TYR A 818 91.27 32.43 77.99
CA TYR A 818 90.00 31.75 78.29
C TYR A 818 89.65 30.66 77.26
N LYS A 819 88.96 29.61 77.69
CA LYS A 819 88.22 28.70 76.81
C LYS A 819 86.75 29.05 76.83
N ILE A 820 86.23 29.51 75.70
CA ILE A 820 84.85 30.00 75.52
C ILE A 820 84.04 28.91 74.83
N TYR A 821 82.83 28.66 75.32
CA TYR A 821 81.88 27.70 74.77
C TYR A 821 80.60 28.43 74.34
N TYR A 822 80.13 28.14 73.14
CA TYR A 822 78.89 28.65 72.57
C TYR A 822 77.88 27.52 72.45
N ILE A 823 76.83 27.57 73.25
CA ILE A 823 75.72 26.61 73.23
C ILE A 823 74.57 27.25 72.47
N THR A 824 74.22 26.71 71.30
CA THR A 824 73.13 27.21 70.46
C THR A 824 71.98 26.22 70.44
N TYR A 825 70.81 26.66 70.88
CA TYR A 825 69.54 25.95 70.70
C TYR A 825 68.83 26.52 69.47
N SER A 826 68.44 25.65 68.53
CA SER A 826 67.58 25.99 67.39
C SER A 826 66.18 25.46 67.65
N ILE A 827 65.16 26.31 67.52
CA ILE A 827 63.76 26.01 67.85
C ILE A 827 62.91 26.22 66.61
N LYS A 828 62.08 25.25 66.24
CA LYS A 828 61.32 25.22 64.97
C LYS A 828 59.82 25.03 65.22
N ASN A 829 58.97 25.67 64.40
CA ASN A 829 57.52 25.45 64.41
C ASN A 829 57.11 24.45 63.33
N TYR A 830 56.47 23.35 63.74
CA TYR A 830 55.96 22.28 62.88
C TYR A 830 54.43 22.32 62.71
N GLY A 831 53.72 23.28 63.30
CA GLY A 831 52.27 23.46 63.13
C GLY A 831 51.94 24.67 62.25
N GLU A 832 50.75 24.66 61.64
CA GLU A 832 50.31 25.63 60.63
C GLU A 832 49.94 27.01 61.23
N LYS A 833 49.59 27.06 62.52
CA LYS A 833 49.33 28.32 63.25
C LYS A 833 50.60 28.87 63.92
N THR A 834 50.69 30.19 64.03
CA THR A 834 51.68 30.86 64.88
C THR A 834 51.24 30.79 66.35
N GLY A 835 52.19 30.61 67.28
CA GLY A 835 51.86 30.44 68.70
C GLY A 835 53.04 30.77 69.61
N SER A 836 52.89 30.51 70.91
CA SER A 836 53.96 30.74 71.89
C SER A 836 54.27 29.50 72.72
N LYS A 837 55.56 29.29 73.05
CA LYS A 837 55.99 28.24 73.96
C LYS A 837 57.21 28.66 74.77
N THR A 838 57.18 28.36 76.06
CA THR A 838 58.29 28.62 76.99
C THR A 838 59.05 27.34 77.30
N PHE A 839 60.36 27.38 77.13
CA PHE A 839 61.29 26.32 77.49
C PHE A 839 62.05 26.74 78.75
N THR A 840 62.21 25.84 79.72
CA THR A 840 62.94 26.11 80.96
C THR A 840 64.14 25.18 81.04
N GLU A 841 65.35 25.72 81.20
CA GLU A 841 66.58 24.96 81.29
C GLU A 841 67.36 25.37 82.54
N SER A 842 67.83 24.38 83.33
CA SER A 842 68.69 24.63 84.48
C SER A 842 70.15 24.73 84.05
N LEU A 843 70.77 25.89 84.27
CA LEU A 843 72.18 26.10 83.98
C LEU A 843 73.10 25.71 85.15
N LYS A 844 72.55 25.18 86.26
CA LYS A 844 73.32 24.83 87.47
C LYS A 844 74.53 23.94 87.17
N LYS A 845 74.38 22.89 86.35
CA LYS A 845 75.47 21.96 86.02
C LYS A 845 76.58 22.62 85.18
N ILE A 846 76.21 23.50 84.24
CA ILE A 846 77.17 24.20 83.37
C ILE A 846 77.91 25.28 84.17
N LEU A 847 77.20 26.05 85.00
CA LEU A 847 77.76 27.17 85.73
C LEU A 847 78.59 26.77 86.97
N LYS A 848 78.64 25.48 87.31
CA LYS A 848 79.65 24.94 88.24
C LYS A 848 81.07 24.99 87.67
N LYS A 849 81.22 24.87 86.34
CA LYS A 849 82.52 24.74 85.65
C LYS A 849 82.87 25.95 84.78
N TYR A 850 81.91 26.81 84.47
CA TYR A 850 82.07 27.95 83.55
C TYR A 850 81.33 29.19 84.07
N LYS A 851 81.86 30.39 83.83
CA LYS A 851 81.17 31.67 84.07
C LYS A 851 80.28 32.00 82.86
N LEU A 852 79.06 32.48 83.12
CA LEU A 852 78.16 32.96 82.08
C LEU A 852 78.65 34.31 81.54
N TYR A 853 78.85 34.42 80.23
CA TYR A 853 79.23 35.68 79.58
C TYR A 853 78.01 36.41 79.03
N LYS A 854 77.25 35.77 78.13
CA LYS A 854 76.13 36.41 77.42
C LYS A 854 75.08 35.39 77.00
N ILE A 855 73.82 35.82 76.97
CA ILE A 855 72.71 35.11 76.33
C ILE A 855 72.18 35.99 75.19
N GLN A 856 71.99 35.42 74.02
CA GLN A 856 71.51 36.10 72.82
C GLN A 856 70.34 35.34 72.21
N THR A 857 69.35 36.08 71.73
CA THR A 857 68.14 35.54 71.10
C THR A 857 67.89 36.15 69.73
N THR A 858 67.06 35.51 68.90
CA THR A 858 66.53 36.07 67.65
C THR A 858 65.19 36.81 67.88
N LYS A 859 64.70 37.56 66.88
CA LYS A 859 63.48 38.40 66.94
C LYS A 859 62.26 37.71 67.58
N ASN A 860 62.04 36.43 67.30
CA ASN A 860 60.90 35.65 67.80
C ASN A 860 61.13 34.99 69.17
N THR A 861 62.22 35.31 69.87
CA THR A 861 62.60 34.67 71.15
C THR A 861 62.94 35.71 72.21
N LYS A 862 62.34 35.56 73.39
CA LYS A 862 62.64 36.33 74.60
C LYS A 862 63.16 35.39 75.68
N TYR A 863 64.02 35.87 76.58
CA TYR A 863 64.52 35.08 77.69
C TYR A 863 64.44 35.83 79.01
N SER A 864 64.35 35.08 80.10
CA SER A 864 64.50 35.55 81.48
C SER A 864 65.42 34.60 82.22
N TYR A 865 66.45 35.12 82.87
CA TYR A 865 67.44 34.34 83.61
C TYR A 865 67.45 34.75 85.08
N ASN A 866 67.12 33.81 85.96
CA ASN A 866 67.18 34.05 87.40
C ASN A 866 68.59 33.69 87.92
N LYS A 867 69.36 34.71 88.33
CA LYS A 867 70.76 34.55 88.78
C LYS A 867 70.91 33.72 90.05
N ALA A 868 69.92 33.70 90.95
CA ALA A 868 69.98 32.95 92.20
C ALA A 868 69.74 31.46 91.97
N SER A 869 68.65 31.11 91.28
CA SER A 869 68.30 29.71 90.98
C SER A 869 69.08 29.10 89.80
N LYS A 870 69.76 29.93 89.00
CA LYS A 870 70.46 29.55 87.75
C LYS A 870 69.54 28.92 86.70
N ILE A 871 68.26 29.29 86.70
CA ILE A 871 67.26 28.81 85.74
C ILE A 871 67.10 29.82 84.61
N LEU A 872 67.17 29.35 83.36
CA LEU A 872 66.91 30.12 82.16
C LEU A 872 65.55 29.71 81.57
N LYS A 873 64.62 30.67 81.52
CA LYS A 873 63.33 30.51 80.81
C LYS A 873 63.42 31.23 79.47
N THR A 874 63.07 30.55 78.39
CA THR A 874 63.11 31.08 77.02
C THR A 874 61.75 30.91 76.36
N MET A 875 61.09 32.02 76.03
CA MET A 875 59.81 32.04 75.33
C MET A 875 60.01 32.31 73.84
N VAL A 876 59.49 31.43 72.99
CA VAL A 876 59.39 31.65 71.54
C VAL A 876 57.96 32.06 71.23
N LYS A 877 57.75 33.19 70.55
CA LYS A 877 56.42 33.72 70.22
C LYS A 877 56.31 34.04 68.72
N ASN A 878 55.17 33.67 68.15
CA ASN A 878 54.75 33.95 66.78
C ASN A 878 55.75 33.47 65.71
N LEU A 879 56.30 32.27 65.87
CA LEU A 879 57.22 31.67 64.89
C LEU A 879 56.42 31.04 63.75
N ALA A 880 56.58 31.56 62.52
CA ALA A 880 55.92 31.02 61.32
C ALA A 880 56.34 29.57 61.02
N TYR A 881 55.49 28.85 60.28
CA TYR A 881 55.72 27.46 59.91
C TYR A 881 57.10 27.27 59.25
N ASN A 882 57.80 26.19 59.64
CA ASN A 882 59.10 25.77 59.12
C ASN A 882 60.27 26.77 59.37
N LYS A 883 60.05 27.92 60.03
CA LYS A 883 61.11 28.87 60.40
C LYS A 883 61.81 28.48 61.71
N ILE A 884 63.06 28.92 61.88
CA ILE A 884 63.93 28.58 63.02
C ILE A 884 64.27 29.83 63.84
N ALA A 885 64.00 29.79 65.14
CA ALA A 885 64.49 30.76 66.12
C ALA A 885 65.72 30.20 66.87
N LYS A 886 66.64 31.07 67.33
CA LYS A 886 67.87 30.63 68.02
C LYS A 886 68.06 31.30 69.37
N LEU A 887 68.49 30.50 70.35
CA LEU A 887 68.98 30.93 71.66
C LEU A 887 70.47 30.53 71.76
N LYS A 888 71.36 31.50 71.94
CA LYS A 888 72.80 31.28 72.09
C LYS A 888 73.24 31.65 73.49
N ILE A 889 73.92 30.74 74.16
CA ILE A 889 74.48 30.92 75.51
C ILE A 889 76.00 30.82 75.39
N THR A 890 76.68 31.89 75.76
CA THR A 890 78.14 31.94 75.79
C THR A 890 78.61 31.82 77.23
N VAL A 891 79.40 30.78 77.52
CA VAL A 891 80.03 30.58 78.82
C VAL A 891 81.54 30.44 78.63
N TYR A 892 82.33 30.77 79.65
CA TYR A 892 83.78 30.72 79.55
C TYR A 892 84.40 30.23 80.86
N ARG A 893 85.58 29.64 80.77
CA ARG A 893 86.46 29.43 81.93
C ARG A 893 87.85 29.96 81.59
N LYS A 894 88.65 30.30 82.60
CA LYS A 894 90.08 30.59 82.40
C LYS A 894 90.72 29.34 81.76
N ALA A 895 91.48 29.56 80.69
CA ALA A 895 91.96 28.49 79.79
C ALA A 895 92.83 27.49 80.54
#